data_AF-A0A6A6WHJ2-F1
#
_entry.id   AF-A0A6A6WHJ2-F1
#
_cell.length_a   1.000
_cell.length_b   1.000
_cell.length_c   1.000
_cell.angle_alpha   90.00
_cell.angle_beta   90.00
_cell.angle_gamma   90.00
#
_symmetry.space_group_name_H-M   'P 1'
#
loop_
_entity.id
_entity.type
_entity.pdbx_description
1 polymer ?
#
loop_
_entity_poly.entity_id
_entity_poly.type
_entity_poly.pdbx_seq_one_letter_code
_entity_poly.pdbx_strand_id
1 'polypeptide(L)'
;MHPKSAKGSRPTSPIETPGHSRDSSISSGKERHHAPLNPSNLRESRLPSTSPESRMTIPGTAAERGETSSARDFETGEGRASPGAAKPAETSTTQEGRSVEGTLSSSFEQAVRARLVHQKDSDHGRGAETEGSQHGTFSPRPETSRSYGSFHSGIIRDGFGGKYPGGMGDGAGDNQSETSALLGDAIVDGVLGAPAGMKTSTTNYLARRHGIRNRRFMYLAYYIPIVNWLPQYKWSYLRGDFISALTMASFYIPMSLSYASNLGHMPPINGLYSFVLNPIIYAVLGTCPQMVVGPEAPGSLLTGEVVRENIKKGTADDENGQINAEIAGIVTFMAGGIILISGLFRLGFLDSVLSKPFLRGFISAIGVVIFVSQLIPELGLTAVASQAGHVSHGSCVEQIVFLVRNLGKSHALTAGVSLGAFAIIMVLREMKKRLQPRYPAVVFIPDRFLVVVLSAILAWKFSWDEHGLEILGKVQADGAIFAVHWPFEWSHLKYASDAVNTAFIIALLGFFESSVAAKSLGNPHDPTGEGLQNIHISANRELVALGVANVTGGLFMALPAFGGYGRSKVNASTGGRTPMSSVFLSIFSLLSALFLTPYFYFLPKGVLSAMISVVAYSLIEEAPHDIAFFWRIRGWSELGLMLLIFVATIVWDIKRGIAIGIGLSLLRVVRHSTRPRIQILGRVPGTSDRFENAEVEPSLVEFIEGCLIVKVPEPLHFANTGDLRNRLKRLEDHGTGAAHPALPRVRNKEHNQNVIFDMHGVTSLDGAGAQVLYEIVSSYVERGVRVFFCRVPTGKGRGVKALFEASGIVELCGGERHFVNSVQAALRMTEIESLTQELGAAR
;
A
#
# COMPACT_ATOMS: atom_id res chain seq x y z
N MET A 1 46.76 17.80 60.62
CA MET A 1 48.07 17.25 61.03
C MET A 1 47.95 16.84 62.50
N HIS A 2 48.03 15.53 62.82
CA HIS A 2 47.93 14.95 64.18
C HIS A 2 46.58 15.14 64.95
N PRO A 3 46.32 14.42 66.09
CA PRO A 3 46.86 13.11 66.54
C PRO A 3 45.86 12.12 67.25
N LYS A 4 46.19 10.81 67.25
CA LYS A 4 45.90 9.77 68.30
C LYS A 4 44.40 9.39 68.55
N SER A 5 43.98 8.17 68.92
CA SER A 5 44.57 6.84 69.27
C SER A 5 43.49 5.72 69.02
N ALA A 6 43.45 4.44 69.45
CA ALA A 6 44.22 3.58 70.37
C ALA A 6 44.14 2.05 70.03
N LYS A 7 43.79 1.17 71.01
CA LYS A 7 43.66 -0.31 71.01
C LYS A 7 42.16 -0.71 70.97
N GLY A 8 41.65 -1.90 70.58
CA GLY A 8 42.17 -3.22 70.14
C GLY A 8 41.02 -4.28 70.28
N SER A 9 41.10 -5.59 69.97
CA SER A 9 42.02 -6.41 69.14
C SER A 9 41.65 -7.93 69.19
N ARG A 10 41.67 -8.66 68.05
CA ARG A 10 41.67 -10.16 67.86
C ARG A 10 40.38 -10.97 68.19
N PRO A 11 40.22 -12.23 67.70
CA PRO A 11 40.53 -12.80 66.36
C PRO A 11 39.50 -13.88 65.85
N THR A 12 39.61 -14.39 64.60
CA THR A 12 39.61 -15.84 64.20
C THR A 12 39.48 -16.08 62.66
N SER A 13 39.75 -17.32 62.22
CA SER A 13 39.62 -17.93 60.87
C SER A 13 39.69 -19.48 61.05
N PRO A 14 39.77 -20.39 60.04
CA PRO A 14 39.77 -20.28 58.55
C PRO A 14 38.91 -21.39 57.85
N ILE A 15 39.29 -21.80 56.61
CA ILE A 15 39.00 -23.08 55.88
C ILE A 15 37.74 -23.05 54.98
N GLU A 16 37.70 -23.55 53.72
CA GLU A 16 38.56 -24.51 52.96
C GLU A 16 38.91 -24.09 51.48
N THR A 17 39.63 -24.95 50.75
CA THR A 17 40.22 -24.77 49.37
C THR A 17 39.54 -25.68 48.32
N PRO A 18 39.99 -25.87 47.04
CA PRO A 18 40.99 -25.21 46.16
C PRO A 18 40.38 -24.74 44.79
N GLY A 19 41.09 -24.33 43.72
CA GLY A 19 42.49 -23.89 43.54
C GLY A 19 43.19 -24.35 42.22
N HIS A 20 43.74 -23.38 41.45
CA HIS A 20 44.88 -23.48 40.50
C HIS A 20 44.75 -24.19 39.10
N SER A 21 45.54 -23.88 38.03
CA SER A 21 46.32 -22.65 37.63
C SER A 21 47.10 -22.81 36.28
N ARG A 22 47.67 -21.70 35.74
CA ARG A 22 48.88 -21.57 34.84
C ARG A 22 48.76 -21.90 33.34
N ASP A 23 49.58 -21.34 32.41
CA ASP A 23 50.46 -20.13 32.39
C ASP A 23 50.68 -19.63 30.92
N SER A 24 51.56 -18.64 30.68
CA SER A 24 51.66 -17.84 29.42
C SER A 24 53.07 -17.65 28.83
N SER A 25 53.20 -17.11 27.59
CA SER A 25 54.51 -16.82 26.93
C SER A 25 54.56 -15.62 25.94
N ILE A 26 55.07 -14.48 26.45
CA ILE A 26 56.09 -13.53 25.91
C ILE A 26 56.15 -13.15 24.38
N SER A 27 55.75 -11.89 24.10
CA SER A 27 56.42 -10.79 23.35
C SER A 27 56.80 -10.83 21.83
N SER A 28 56.16 -9.95 21.04
CA SER A 28 56.68 -9.19 19.86
C SER A 28 55.65 -8.10 19.41
N GLY A 29 55.87 -7.13 18.50
CA GLY A 29 57.06 -6.78 17.70
C GLY A 29 57.08 -5.38 17.00
N LYS A 30 56.07 -4.50 17.15
CA LYS A 30 55.92 -3.10 16.62
C LYS A 30 55.65 -2.84 15.10
N GLU A 31 54.76 -1.86 14.89
CA GLU A 31 54.63 -0.89 13.76
C GLU A 31 54.13 -1.26 12.32
N ARG A 32 52.80 -1.17 12.16
CA ARG A 32 52.01 -0.44 11.13
C ARG A 32 52.34 -0.55 9.61
N HIS A 33 51.31 -0.96 8.85
CA HIS A 33 50.69 -0.09 7.83
C HIS A 33 49.16 -0.36 7.76
N HIS A 34 48.38 0.59 7.23
CA HIS A 34 46.90 0.56 7.31
C HIS A 34 46.21 -0.18 6.14
N ALA A 35 45.17 -0.96 6.46
CA ALA A 35 44.13 -1.40 5.52
C ALA A 35 42.73 -1.31 6.18
N PRO A 36 41.66 -0.90 5.47
CA PRO A 36 40.32 -0.77 6.03
C PRO A 36 39.56 -2.09 6.12
N LEU A 37 38.83 -2.31 7.22
CA LEU A 37 38.15 -3.57 7.56
C LEU A 37 36.88 -3.91 6.75
N ASN A 38 36.46 -3.06 5.80
CA ASN A 38 35.22 -3.23 5.03
C ASN A 38 35.44 -2.99 3.51
N PRO A 39 35.67 -4.05 2.70
CA PRO A 39 35.55 -3.95 1.24
C PRO A 39 34.08 -3.87 0.81
N SER A 40 33.80 -3.09 -0.23
CA SER A 40 32.44 -2.82 -0.71
C SER A 40 31.92 -3.90 -1.66
N ASN A 41 31.35 -4.98 -1.12
CA ASN A 41 30.80 -6.09 -1.91
C ASN A 41 29.43 -5.77 -2.53
N LEU A 42 29.41 -4.92 -3.55
CA LEU A 42 28.34 -4.92 -4.54
C LEU A 42 28.43 -6.19 -5.40
N ARG A 43 27.28 -6.84 -5.65
CA ARG A 43 27.07 -7.91 -6.64
C ARG A 43 27.66 -9.29 -6.32
N GLU A 44 27.12 -9.97 -5.30
CA GLU A 44 27.22 -11.44 -5.20
C GLU A 44 25.89 -12.05 -4.69
N SER A 45 25.16 -12.75 -5.56
CA SER A 45 23.86 -13.35 -5.24
C SER A 45 24.02 -14.84 -4.89
N ARG A 46 24.05 -15.16 -3.59
CA ARG A 46 24.19 -16.55 -3.12
C ARG A 46 22.82 -17.23 -3.00
N LEU A 47 22.67 -18.36 -3.69
CA LEU A 47 21.55 -19.30 -3.50
C LEU A 47 21.75 -20.06 -2.18
N PRO A 48 20.73 -20.19 -1.31
CA PRO A 48 20.81 -21.05 -0.13
C PRO A 48 20.78 -22.52 -0.54
N SER A 49 21.67 -23.33 0.04
CA SER A 49 21.78 -24.77 -0.22
C SER A 49 20.62 -25.57 0.36
N THR A 50 20.14 -26.58 -0.36
CA THR A 50 19.14 -27.54 0.10
C THR A 50 19.67 -28.48 1.19
N SER A 51 18.83 -28.81 2.17
CA SER A 51 19.09 -29.82 3.20
C SER A 51 19.01 -31.26 2.66
N PRO A 52 19.47 -32.28 3.41
CA PRO A 52 20.22 -33.39 2.80
C PRO A 52 19.50 -34.75 2.79
N GLU A 53 19.69 -35.52 1.73
CA GLU A 53 19.50 -36.98 1.75
C GLU A 53 20.34 -37.66 0.64
N SER A 54 20.24 -39.00 0.52
CA SER A 54 20.86 -39.84 -0.51
C SER A 54 22.38 -39.69 -0.77
N ARG A 55 23.20 -39.94 0.25
CA ARG A 55 24.53 -40.54 0.03
C ARG A 55 24.37 -41.97 -0.51
N MET A 56 24.83 -42.23 -1.73
CA MET A 56 25.33 -43.56 -2.12
C MET A 56 26.72 -43.41 -2.76
N THR A 57 27.59 -44.35 -2.45
CA THR A 57 29.01 -44.37 -2.82
C THR A 57 29.27 -45.32 -3.97
N ILE A 58 30.23 -45.00 -4.85
CA ILE A 58 31.36 -45.87 -5.22
C ILE A 58 32.41 -45.06 -6.01
N PRO A 59 33.73 -45.38 -5.96
CA PRO A 59 34.80 -44.46 -6.36
C PRO A 59 35.65 -44.91 -7.57
N GLY A 60 36.47 -44.00 -8.11
CA GLY A 60 37.60 -44.36 -8.98
C GLY A 60 38.32 -43.16 -9.62
N THR A 61 39.66 -43.17 -9.59
CA THR A 61 40.65 -42.48 -10.49
C THR A 61 40.37 -41.03 -10.96
N ALA A 62 41.19 -40.00 -10.66
CA ALA A 62 42.63 -39.83 -10.92
C ALA A 62 42.99 -39.82 -12.44
N ALA A 63 43.81 -38.89 -12.97
CA ALA A 63 44.59 -37.80 -12.37
C ALA A 63 44.90 -36.66 -13.38
N GLU A 64 45.54 -35.58 -12.88
CA GLU A 64 46.43 -34.65 -13.64
C GLU A 64 45.85 -33.81 -14.81
N ARG A 65 46.54 -32.80 -15.37
CA ARG A 65 47.31 -31.61 -14.89
C ARG A 65 47.69 -30.77 -16.14
N GLY A 66 48.08 -29.51 -15.98
CA GLY A 66 48.55 -28.62 -17.06
C GLY A 66 47.42 -27.72 -17.63
N GLU A 67 47.51 -26.39 -17.77
CA GLU A 67 48.60 -25.46 -18.18
C GLU A 67 48.90 -25.45 -19.69
N THR A 68 49.07 -24.32 -20.40
CA THR A 68 48.76 -22.90 -20.13
C THR A 68 48.88 -22.05 -21.42
N SER A 69 47.99 -21.06 -21.61
CA SER A 69 48.23 -19.83 -22.40
C SER A 69 48.45 -20.02 -23.93
N SER A 70 48.63 -19.01 -24.80
CA SER A 70 48.59 -17.52 -24.74
C SER A 70 48.37 -16.94 -26.16
N ALA A 71 48.29 -15.60 -26.29
CA ALA A 71 48.45 -14.79 -27.52
C ALA A 71 47.32 -14.85 -28.58
N ARG A 72 46.75 -13.75 -29.14
CA ARG A 72 47.31 -12.52 -29.78
C ARG A 72 47.73 -12.76 -31.25
N ASP A 73 47.57 -11.83 -32.21
CA ASP A 73 47.20 -10.40 -32.16
C ASP A 73 46.71 -9.88 -33.57
N PHE A 74 46.22 -8.62 -33.65
CA PHE A 74 46.29 -7.70 -34.84
C PHE A 74 45.41 -7.98 -36.11
N GLU A 75 45.02 -7.02 -36.98
CA GLU A 75 44.88 -5.54 -36.93
C GLU A 75 44.07 -4.96 -38.14
N THR A 76 43.70 -3.66 -38.12
CA THR A 76 43.19 -2.78 -39.24
C THR A 76 41.81 -3.08 -39.88
N GLY A 77 41.04 -2.13 -40.46
CA GLY A 77 41.23 -0.67 -40.66
C GLY A 77 39.96 0.09 -41.15
N GLU A 78 40.09 1.42 -41.32
CA GLU A 78 39.11 2.50 -41.60
C GLU A 78 38.25 2.38 -42.91
N GLY A 79 37.22 3.19 -43.26
CA GLY A 79 36.48 4.32 -42.62
C GLY A 79 35.72 5.23 -43.64
N ARG A 80 34.82 6.15 -43.19
CA ARG A 80 34.02 7.19 -43.96
C ARG A 80 32.91 6.68 -44.93
N ALA A 81 31.87 7.43 -45.39
CA ALA A 81 31.15 8.65 -44.91
C ALA A 81 29.79 8.86 -45.68
N SER A 82 28.93 9.80 -45.23
CA SER A 82 27.53 10.13 -45.68
C SER A 82 27.46 11.17 -46.87
N PRO A 83 26.34 11.88 -47.25
CA PRO A 83 24.90 11.87 -46.84
C PRO A 83 23.79 12.12 -47.95
N GLY A 84 22.49 12.05 -47.56
CA GLY A 84 21.34 12.79 -48.17
C GLY A 84 20.48 12.09 -49.26
N ALA A 85 19.25 12.52 -49.63
CA ALA A 85 18.28 13.47 -49.03
C ALA A 85 16.87 13.39 -49.73
N ALA A 86 15.87 14.12 -49.18
CA ALA A 86 14.60 14.60 -49.82
C ALA A 86 13.29 13.75 -49.83
N LYS A 87 12.20 14.43 -50.24
CA LYS A 87 10.72 14.30 -50.00
C LYS A 87 9.98 14.63 -51.34
N PRO A 88 8.63 14.75 -51.48
CA PRO A 88 7.44 14.22 -50.76
C PRO A 88 6.26 13.77 -51.72
N ALA A 89 5.03 13.58 -51.16
CA ALA A 89 3.70 13.84 -51.80
C ALA A 89 3.17 12.81 -52.85
N GLU A 90 1.85 12.70 -53.19
CA GLU A 90 0.62 13.40 -52.74
C GLU A 90 -0.69 12.54 -52.93
N THR A 91 -1.85 13.07 -52.50
CA THR A 91 -3.30 12.91 -52.88
C THR A 91 -3.83 11.82 -53.87
N SER A 92 -5.12 11.43 -53.95
CA SER A 92 -6.37 11.74 -53.19
C SER A 92 -7.59 10.85 -53.56
N THR A 93 -8.45 10.56 -52.57
CA THR A 93 -9.94 10.54 -52.56
C THR A 93 -10.85 9.72 -53.53
N THR A 94 -11.95 9.23 -52.91
CA THR A 94 -13.40 9.28 -53.31
C THR A 94 -14.13 8.13 -54.05
N GLN A 95 -15.37 7.92 -53.55
CA GLN A 95 -16.58 7.27 -54.12
C GLN A 95 -16.57 5.73 -54.26
N GLU A 96 -17.56 4.98 -53.75
CA GLU A 96 -19.03 4.96 -54.01
C GLU A 96 -19.35 4.48 -55.45
N GLY A 97 -20.18 3.46 -55.70
CA GLY A 97 -20.92 2.56 -54.81
C GLY A 97 -21.83 1.59 -55.61
N ARG A 98 -22.79 0.93 -54.93
CA ARG A 98 -23.85 0.02 -55.47
C ARG A 98 -23.45 -1.34 -56.10
N SER A 99 -23.57 -2.36 -55.25
CA SER A 99 -24.47 -3.52 -55.42
C SER A 99 -25.06 -3.86 -56.81
N VAL A 100 -24.85 -5.11 -57.25
CA VAL A 100 -25.79 -5.89 -58.07
C VAL A 100 -25.82 -7.33 -57.52
N GLU A 101 -26.99 -7.91 -57.28
CA GLU A 101 -27.17 -9.35 -57.04
C GLU A 101 -27.23 -10.09 -58.38
N GLY A 102 -26.61 -11.28 -58.48
CA GLY A 102 -26.50 -12.01 -59.74
C GLY A 102 -26.17 -13.49 -59.52
N THR A 103 -27.15 -14.26 -59.06
CA THR A 103 -27.01 -15.69 -58.79
C THR A 103 -26.77 -16.48 -60.08
N LEU A 104 -25.76 -17.37 -60.08
CA LEU A 104 -25.71 -18.49 -61.03
C LEU A 104 -25.04 -19.71 -60.39
N SER A 105 -25.75 -20.83 -60.40
CA SER A 105 -25.32 -22.11 -59.85
C SER A 105 -24.98 -23.10 -60.96
N SER A 106 -23.82 -23.75 -60.88
CA SER A 106 -23.72 -25.22 -60.96
C SER A 106 -22.27 -25.72 -60.92
N SER A 107 -22.02 -26.65 -60.00
CA SER A 107 -21.19 -27.85 -60.14
C SER A 107 -19.93 -27.82 -61.02
N PHE A 108 -18.77 -28.03 -60.40
CA PHE A 108 -18.16 -29.36 -60.42
C PHE A 108 -17.14 -29.54 -59.29
N GLU A 109 -17.25 -30.63 -58.52
CA GLU A 109 -16.16 -31.09 -57.66
C GLU A 109 -15.15 -31.90 -58.48
N GLN A 110 -13.85 -31.63 -58.31
CA GLN A 110 -12.73 -32.61 -58.26
C GLN A 110 -11.37 -31.92 -58.50
N ALA A 111 -10.70 -31.48 -57.43
CA ALA A 111 -9.26 -31.14 -57.45
C ALA A 111 -8.67 -31.12 -56.02
N VAL A 112 -8.29 -32.29 -55.48
CA VAL A 112 -7.69 -32.38 -54.15
C VAL A 112 -6.17 -32.12 -54.21
N ARG A 113 -5.73 -31.05 -53.53
CA ARG A 113 -4.35 -30.74 -53.05
C ARG A 113 -3.21 -30.51 -54.08
N ALA A 114 -2.54 -29.37 -53.84
CA ALA A 114 -1.08 -29.14 -53.91
C ALA A 114 -0.35 -28.92 -55.28
N ARG A 115 -0.14 -27.64 -55.60
CA ARG A 115 1.16 -26.95 -55.90
C ARG A 115 0.85 -25.45 -55.99
N LEU A 116 1.45 -24.51 -55.24
CA LEU A 116 2.86 -24.13 -55.01
C LEU A 116 3.60 -23.54 -56.23
N VAL A 117 3.64 -22.20 -56.24
CA VAL A 117 4.80 -21.30 -56.49
C VAL A 117 5.33 -21.08 -57.92
N HIS A 118 5.22 -19.82 -58.35
CA HIS A 118 6.35 -18.93 -58.68
C HIS A 118 6.05 -17.59 -57.96
N GLN A 119 6.91 -16.93 -57.16
CA GLN A 119 8.37 -16.75 -57.06
C GLN A 119 9.02 -15.79 -58.06
N LYS A 120 9.29 -14.58 -57.54
CA LYS A 120 10.50 -13.75 -57.67
C LYS A 120 10.56 -12.80 -56.47
N ASP A 121 11.69 -12.32 -55.97
CA ASP A 121 13.05 -12.88 -55.89
C ASP A 121 13.65 -12.25 -54.59
N SER A 122 14.16 -13.03 -53.63
CA SER A 122 15.50 -13.65 -53.62
C SER A 122 16.61 -12.64 -53.29
N ASP A 123 16.96 -12.56 -52.00
CA ASP A 123 18.37 -12.53 -51.60
C ASP A 123 18.56 -13.26 -50.26
N HIS A 124 19.63 -14.07 -50.14
CA HIS A 124 19.80 -15.05 -49.06
C HIS A 124 21.24 -15.60 -48.95
N GLY A 125 21.76 -15.71 -47.73
CA GLY A 125 23.02 -16.42 -47.39
C GLY A 125 23.53 -15.97 -46.01
N ARG A 126 23.77 -16.80 -44.97
CA ARG A 126 24.35 -18.17 -44.82
C ARG A 126 25.86 -18.22 -45.11
N GLY A 127 26.67 -19.02 -44.41
CA GLY A 127 26.44 -19.97 -43.28
C GLY A 127 27.71 -20.07 -42.40
N ALA A 128 28.01 -21.12 -41.64
CA ALA A 128 27.34 -22.41 -41.35
C ALA A 128 27.85 -22.91 -39.95
N GLU A 129 27.16 -23.79 -39.19
CA GLU A 129 27.35 -25.28 -39.10
C GLU A 129 28.77 -25.71 -38.63
N THR A 130 29.00 -26.72 -37.78
CA THR A 130 28.20 -27.76 -37.05
C THR A 130 29.04 -28.18 -35.82
N GLU A 131 28.54 -28.64 -34.67
CA GLU A 131 27.96 -29.94 -34.24
C GLU A 131 27.78 -29.81 -32.68
N GLY A 132 27.06 -30.61 -31.89
CA GLY A 132 26.32 -31.85 -32.11
C GLY A 132 26.31 -32.71 -30.83
N SER A 133 25.35 -32.54 -29.90
CA SER A 133 25.03 -33.51 -28.83
C SER A 133 23.80 -33.15 -27.99
N GLN A 134 23.22 -34.17 -27.36
CA GLN A 134 21.96 -34.14 -26.61
C GLN A 134 22.10 -33.49 -25.22
N HIS A 135 21.06 -32.81 -24.74
CA HIS A 135 20.42 -33.08 -23.43
C HIS A 135 19.05 -32.40 -23.36
N GLY A 136 18.05 -33.10 -22.82
CA GLY A 136 16.72 -32.53 -22.58
C GLY A 136 16.64 -31.80 -21.23
N THR A 137 15.92 -30.69 -21.17
CA THR A 137 15.76 -29.90 -19.93
C THR A 137 14.28 -29.67 -19.62
N PHE A 138 13.67 -30.63 -18.93
CA PHE A 138 12.42 -30.40 -18.21
C PHE A 138 12.71 -29.42 -17.05
N SER A 139 12.31 -28.16 -17.20
CA SER A 139 12.36 -27.18 -16.11
C SER A 139 10.93 -26.82 -15.67
N PRO A 140 10.44 -27.34 -14.53
CA PRO A 140 9.13 -26.98 -14.02
C PRO A 140 9.16 -25.56 -13.46
N ARG A 141 8.89 -24.57 -14.32
CA ARG A 141 8.60 -23.20 -13.86
C ARG A 141 7.23 -23.20 -13.18
N PRO A 142 7.11 -22.78 -11.90
CA PRO A 142 5.80 -22.62 -11.26
C PRO A 142 5.10 -21.38 -11.84
N GLU A 143 4.16 -21.59 -12.76
CA GLU A 143 3.31 -20.52 -13.29
C GLU A 143 2.40 -19.96 -12.20
N THR A 144 2.82 -18.86 -11.60
CA THR A 144 2.07 -18.15 -10.56
C THR A 144 1.32 -16.96 -11.17
N SER A 145 0.19 -17.26 -11.81
CA SER A 145 -0.75 -16.24 -12.30
C SER A 145 -1.37 -15.45 -11.14
N ARG A 146 -0.71 -14.35 -10.76
CA ARG A 146 -1.18 -13.43 -9.72
C ARG A 146 -2.40 -12.64 -10.19
N SER A 147 -3.57 -13.25 -10.10
CA SER A 147 -4.85 -12.57 -10.28
C SER A 147 -5.02 -11.49 -9.20
N TYR A 148 -5.20 -10.24 -9.62
CA TYR A 148 -5.48 -9.09 -8.77
C TYR A 148 -6.98 -8.75 -8.86
N GLY A 149 -7.73 -8.86 -7.76
CA GLY A 149 -9.05 -8.21 -7.66
C GLY A 149 -10.26 -9.07 -7.27
N SER A 150 -10.11 -10.34 -6.87
CA SER A 150 -11.26 -11.14 -6.42
C SER A 150 -11.79 -10.71 -5.04
N PHE A 151 -12.97 -10.09 -5.01
CA PHE A 151 -13.70 -9.75 -3.77
C PHE A 151 -14.37 -10.98 -3.13
N HIS A 152 -13.57 -12.01 -2.83
CA HIS A 152 -14.03 -13.15 -2.04
C HIS A 152 -12.87 -13.77 -1.26
N SER A 153 -13.08 -14.07 0.03
CA SER A 153 -12.08 -14.71 0.89
C SER A 153 -11.98 -16.24 0.66
N GLY A 154 -12.15 -16.68 -0.59
CA GLY A 154 -11.93 -18.04 -1.05
C GLY A 154 -10.44 -18.29 -1.27
N ILE A 155 -9.73 -18.73 -0.21
CA ILE A 155 -8.27 -18.94 -0.23
C ILE A 155 -7.85 -19.83 -1.40
N ILE A 156 -6.85 -19.38 -2.17
CA ILE A 156 -6.13 -20.20 -3.16
C ILE A 156 -5.53 -21.41 -2.45
N ARG A 157 -6.06 -22.62 -2.73
CA ARG A 157 -5.94 -23.77 -1.81
C ARG A 157 -4.59 -24.50 -1.83
N ASP A 158 -3.78 -24.33 -2.87
CA ASP A 158 -2.52 -25.06 -3.06
C ASP A 158 -1.29 -24.22 -2.66
N GLY A 159 -1.25 -23.85 -1.37
CA GLY A 159 -0.04 -23.33 -0.73
C GLY A 159 0.89 -24.46 -0.27
N PHE A 160 2.19 -24.18 -0.17
CA PHE A 160 3.29 -25.12 0.15
C PHE A 160 3.10 -25.98 1.42
N GLY A 161 2.15 -25.66 2.30
CA GLY A 161 1.83 -26.45 3.50
C GLY A 161 0.71 -27.49 3.36
N GLY A 162 -0.09 -27.42 2.28
CA GLY A 162 -1.29 -28.24 2.08
C GLY A 162 -2.45 -27.94 3.04
N LYS A 163 -3.59 -28.62 2.84
CA LYS A 163 -4.73 -28.60 3.78
C LYS A 163 -4.41 -29.48 5.02
N TYR A 164 -5.02 -29.19 6.16
CA TYR A 164 -5.08 -30.13 7.29
C TYR A 164 -5.60 -31.51 6.82
N PRO A 165 -4.83 -32.62 7.00
CA PRO A 165 -5.20 -33.92 6.45
C PRO A 165 -6.47 -34.54 7.07
N GLY A 166 -6.89 -34.10 8.25
CA GLY A 166 -8.18 -34.49 8.85
C GLY A 166 -9.38 -33.66 8.39
N GLY A 167 -9.22 -32.76 7.41
CA GLY A 167 -10.27 -31.87 6.92
C GLY A 167 -11.24 -32.52 5.92
N MET A 168 -11.53 -33.81 6.06
CA MET A 168 -12.26 -34.62 5.08
C MET A 168 -13.06 -35.70 5.82
N GLY A 169 -14.39 -35.58 5.81
CA GLY A 169 -15.30 -36.45 6.56
C GLY A 169 -16.74 -35.97 6.40
N ASP A 170 -17.57 -36.89 5.91
CA ASP A 170 -19.04 -36.97 5.87
C ASP A 170 -19.88 -35.83 5.25
N GLY A 171 -20.78 -36.24 4.36
CA GLY A 171 -21.74 -35.39 3.65
C GLY A 171 -23.06 -35.22 4.40
N ALA A 172 -23.01 -34.71 5.63
CA ALA A 172 -24.19 -34.44 6.45
C ALA A 172 -24.19 -32.98 6.92
N GLY A 173 -25.19 -32.19 6.47
CA GLY A 173 -25.53 -30.84 6.95
C GLY A 173 -24.40 -29.80 6.94
N ASP A 174 -24.38 -28.89 5.95
CA ASP A 174 -23.47 -27.72 5.95
C ASP A 174 -23.94 -26.61 6.90
N ASN A 175 -24.13 -26.95 8.17
CA ASN A 175 -24.19 -25.98 9.27
C ASN A 175 -22.77 -25.49 9.58
N GLN A 176 -22.20 -24.72 8.65
CA GLN A 176 -21.23 -23.69 9.03
C GLN A 176 -21.94 -22.77 10.03
N SER A 177 -21.53 -22.81 11.30
CA SER A 177 -22.14 -21.97 12.33
C SER A 177 -22.07 -20.52 11.89
N GLU A 178 -23.20 -19.83 11.86
CA GLU A 178 -23.29 -18.42 11.44
C GLU A 178 -22.35 -17.52 12.26
N THR A 179 -22.11 -17.91 13.52
CA THR A 179 -21.13 -17.27 14.41
C THR A 179 -19.70 -17.30 13.86
N SER A 180 -19.29 -18.38 13.16
CA SER A 180 -17.99 -18.49 12.49
C SER A 180 -17.94 -17.65 11.22
N ALA A 181 -19.04 -17.48 10.49
CA ALA A 181 -19.11 -16.57 9.35
C ALA A 181 -19.05 -15.09 9.77
N LEU A 182 -19.72 -14.73 10.87
CA LEU A 182 -19.75 -13.37 11.43
C LEU A 182 -18.44 -12.96 12.13
N LEU A 183 -17.95 -13.79 13.07
CA LEU A 183 -16.77 -13.47 13.88
C LEU A 183 -15.46 -13.90 13.20
N GLY A 184 -15.49 -14.97 12.39
CA GLY A 184 -14.31 -15.58 11.77
C GLY A 184 -13.56 -16.53 12.72
N ASP A 185 -13.00 -17.61 12.16
CA ASP A 185 -12.22 -18.66 12.84
C ASP A 185 -11.34 -18.15 13.98
N ALA A 186 -10.56 -17.08 13.72
CA ALA A 186 -9.57 -16.54 14.65
C ALA A 186 -10.17 -16.11 16.01
N ILE A 187 -11.41 -15.61 16.04
CA ILE A 187 -12.08 -15.19 17.29
C ILE A 187 -12.67 -16.40 18.01
N VAL A 188 -13.31 -17.31 17.26
CA VAL A 188 -13.93 -18.53 17.79
C VAL A 188 -12.88 -19.44 18.42
N ASP A 189 -11.76 -19.69 17.72
CA ASP A 189 -10.65 -20.48 18.27
C ASP A 189 -9.81 -19.72 19.30
N GLY A 190 -9.59 -18.42 19.10
CA GLY A 190 -8.66 -17.64 19.92
C GLY A 190 -9.21 -17.21 21.28
N VAL A 191 -10.43 -16.67 21.30
CA VAL A 191 -11.02 -16.00 22.47
C VAL A 191 -12.02 -16.92 23.18
N LEU A 192 -13.07 -17.35 22.47
CA LEU A 192 -14.13 -18.17 23.03
C LEU A 192 -13.63 -19.59 23.37
N GLY A 193 -12.79 -20.15 22.49
CA GLY A 193 -12.26 -21.51 22.61
C GLY A 193 -13.24 -22.51 22.01
N ALA A 194 -12.87 -23.11 20.88
CA ALA A 194 -13.70 -24.08 20.19
C ALA A 194 -14.14 -25.24 21.13
N PRO A 195 -15.45 -25.54 21.25
CA PRO A 195 -15.94 -26.65 22.05
C PRO A 195 -15.49 -28.00 21.46
N ALA A 196 -15.46 -29.03 22.31
CA ALA A 196 -15.04 -30.37 21.93
C ALA A 196 -15.96 -30.93 20.82
N GLY A 197 -15.43 -31.04 19.60
CA GLY A 197 -16.15 -31.49 18.41
C GLY A 197 -16.05 -30.54 17.20
N MET A 198 -15.65 -29.29 17.39
CA MET A 198 -15.53 -28.33 16.27
C MET A 198 -14.38 -28.66 15.31
N LYS A 199 -14.61 -28.50 13.99
CA LYS A 199 -13.60 -28.70 12.94
C LYS A 199 -12.38 -27.82 13.20
N THR A 200 -11.20 -28.41 13.34
CA THR A 200 -9.97 -27.69 13.70
C THR A 200 -9.50 -26.76 12.58
N SER A 201 -9.44 -25.44 12.86
CA SER A 201 -8.93 -24.47 11.90
C SER A 201 -7.47 -24.77 11.52
N THR A 202 -7.08 -24.44 10.28
CA THR A 202 -5.73 -24.69 9.75
C THR A 202 -4.64 -24.06 10.63
N THR A 203 -4.94 -22.92 11.25
CA THR A 203 -4.07 -22.25 12.23
C THR A 203 -3.78 -23.13 13.46
N ASN A 204 -4.77 -23.89 13.96
CA ASN A 204 -4.56 -24.83 15.07
C ASN A 204 -3.64 -25.98 14.68
N TYR A 205 -3.83 -26.52 13.47
CA TYR A 205 -3.00 -27.61 12.98
C TYR A 205 -1.53 -27.17 12.86
N LEU A 206 -1.27 -26.01 12.25
CA LEU A 206 0.07 -25.46 12.13
C LEU A 206 0.67 -25.13 13.50
N ALA A 207 -0.08 -24.49 14.40
CA ALA A 207 0.37 -24.21 15.77
C ALA A 207 0.74 -25.49 16.54
N ARG A 208 -0.03 -26.57 16.41
CA ARG A 208 0.30 -27.88 17.01
C ARG A 208 1.52 -28.52 16.33
N ARG A 209 1.59 -28.53 14.99
CA ARG A 209 2.70 -29.11 14.21
C ARG A 209 4.04 -28.45 14.52
N HIS A 210 4.03 -27.14 14.79
CA HIS A 210 5.23 -26.36 15.14
C HIS A 210 5.38 -26.11 16.66
N GLY A 211 4.68 -26.87 17.51
CA GLY A 211 4.92 -26.89 18.96
C GLY A 211 4.55 -25.60 19.73
N ILE A 212 3.72 -24.72 19.15
CA ILE A 212 3.35 -23.42 19.74
C ILE A 212 2.38 -23.65 20.92
N ARG A 213 2.95 -23.78 22.13
CA ARG A 213 2.20 -24.10 23.36
C ARG A 213 1.11 -23.08 23.72
N ASN A 214 1.34 -21.78 23.49
CA ASN A 214 0.48 -20.71 24.01
C ASN A 214 -0.43 -20.08 22.92
N ARG A 215 -1.44 -20.82 22.42
CA ARG A 215 -2.39 -20.32 21.39
C ARG A 215 -3.07 -18.99 21.76
N ARG A 216 -3.51 -18.82 23.01
CA ARG A 216 -4.13 -17.56 23.47
C ARG A 216 -3.16 -16.37 23.39
N PHE A 217 -1.89 -16.58 23.72
CA PHE A 217 -0.85 -15.54 23.64
C PHE A 217 -0.60 -15.11 22.18
N MET A 218 -0.59 -16.06 21.23
CA MET A 218 -0.46 -15.76 19.79
C MET A 218 -1.58 -14.85 19.28
N TYR A 219 -2.84 -15.12 19.64
CA TYR A 219 -3.96 -14.25 19.27
C TYR A 219 -3.96 -12.92 20.05
N LEU A 220 -3.58 -12.92 21.33
CA LEU A 220 -3.47 -11.70 22.12
C LEU A 220 -2.39 -10.75 21.56
N ALA A 221 -1.21 -11.28 21.21
CA ALA A 221 -0.14 -10.56 20.53
C ALA A 221 -0.52 -10.09 19.12
N TYR A 222 -1.48 -10.77 18.47
CA TYR A 222 -2.05 -10.34 17.18
C TYR A 222 -3.03 -9.17 17.34
N TYR A 223 -3.80 -9.08 18.42
CA TYR A 223 -4.82 -8.03 18.61
C TYR A 223 -4.38 -6.85 19.51
N ILE A 224 -3.43 -7.06 20.42
CA ILE A 224 -2.87 -6.03 21.31
C ILE A 224 -1.33 -6.02 21.13
N PRO A 225 -0.80 -5.23 20.17
CA PRO A 225 0.60 -5.28 19.77
C PRO A 225 1.63 -5.06 20.88
N ILE A 226 1.28 -4.40 22.01
CA ILE A 226 2.18 -4.28 23.17
C ILE A 226 2.67 -5.64 23.70
N VAL A 227 1.84 -6.67 23.62
CA VAL A 227 2.19 -8.03 24.05
C VAL A 227 3.25 -8.66 23.12
N ASN A 228 3.37 -8.17 21.88
CA ASN A 228 4.42 -8.59 20.95
C ASN A 228 5.68 -7.69 21.02
N TRP A 229 5.52 -6.36 21.11
CA TRP A 229 6.67 -5.45 21.00
C TRP A 229 7.42 -5.24 22.32
N LEU A 230 6.73 -5.23 23.46
CA LEU A 230 7.36 -4.95 24.76
C LEU A 230 8.38 -6.03 25.17
N PRO A 231 8.16 -7.34 24.97
CA PRO A 231 9.17 -8.36 25.23
C PRO A 231 10.37 -8.34 24.27
N GLN A 232 10.24 -7.69 23.11
CA GLN A 232 11.32 -7.54 22.12
C GLN A 232 12.16 -6.26 22.35
N TYR A 233 11.78 -5.43 23.31
CA TYR A 233 12.40 -4.12 23.55
C TYR A 233 13.81 -4.25 24.13
N LYS A 234 14.81 -3.69 23.43
CA LYS A 234 16.21 -3.69 23.86
C LYS A 234 16.59 -2.33 24.46
N TRP A 235 17.39 -2.35 25.52
CA TRP A 235 17.96 -1.13 26.15
C TRP A 235 18.77 -0.24 25.20
N SER A 236 19.22 -0.75 24.05
CA SER A 236 19.85 0.05 22.99
C SER A 236 18.87 1.01 22.29
N TYR A 237 17.59 0.64 22.14
CA TYR A 237 16.58 1.46 21.48
C TYR A 237 16.14 2.66 22.34
N LEU A 238 16.23 2.52 23.67
CA LEU A 238 15.85 3.55 24.66
C LEU A 238 16.43 4.94 24.36
N ARG A 239 17.69 5.01 23.91
CA ARG A 239 18.33 6.29 23.56
C ARG A 239 17.68 6.93 22.34
N GLY A 240 17.35 6.14 21.32
CA GLY A 240 16.67 6.63 20.12
C GLY A 240 15.23 7.06 20.40
N ASP A 241 14.45 6.20 21.06
CA ASP A 241 13.04 6.48 21.35
C ASP A 241 12.86 7.69 22.30
N PHE A 242 13.72 7.85 23.32
CA PHE A 242 13.70 9.02 24.23
C PHE A 242 14.09 10.32 23.52
N ILE A 243 15.20 10.32 22.77
CA ILE A 243 15.72 11.54 22.11
C ILE A 243 14.81 11.97 20.96
N SER A 244 14.21 11.01 20.26
CA SER A 244 13.17 11.27 19.28
C SER A 244 11.92 11.85 19.92
N ALA A 245 11.41 11.26 21.00
CA ALA A 245 10.24 11.79 21.71
C ALA A 245 10.46 13.21 22.27
N LEU A 246 11.65 13.50 22.81
CA LEU A 246 12.03 14.84 23.28
C LEU A 246 12.08 15.85 22.12
N THR A 247 12.60 15.42 20.98
CA THR A 247 12.62 16.21 19.74
C THR A 247 11.22 16.47 19.20
N MET A 248 10.31 15.49 19.28
CA MET A 248 8.92 15.64 18.86
C MET A 248 8.15 16.60 19.80
N ALA A 249 8.31 16.41 21.10
CA ALA A 249 7.70 17.24 22.14
C ALA A 249 8.03 18.73 21.95
N SER A 250 9.28 19.05 21.60
CA SER A 250 9.80 20.43 21.55
C SER A 250 9.01 21.39 20.66
N PHE A 251 8.41 20.91 19.58
CA PHE A 251 7.65 21.73 18.64
C PHE A 251 6.18 21.30 18.49
N TYR A 252 5.82 20.03 18.76
CA TYR A 252 4.41 19.62 18.69
C TYR A 252 3.57 20.06 19.89
N ILE A 253 4.15 20.20 21.08
CA ILE A 253 3.43 20.67 22.28
C ILE A 253 3.02 22.16 22.13
N PRO A 254 3.92 23.10 21.76
CA PRO A 254 3.53 24.47 21.40
C PRO A 254 2.51 24.55 20.25
N MET A 255 2.59 23.62 19.30
CA MET A 255 1.72 23.58 18.12
C MET A 255 0.30 23.13 18.46
N SER A 256 0.08 22.14 19.34
CA SER A 256 -1.27 21.74 19.71
C SER A 256 -1.96 22.74 20.64
N LEU A 257 -1.21 23.47 21.47
CA LEU A 257 -1.72 24.65 22.19
C LEU A 257 -2.29 25.69 21.19
N SER A 258 -1.53 25.98 20.13
CA SER A 258 -1.95 26.89 19.04
C SER A 258 -3.14 26.34 18.24
N TYR A 259 -3.23 25.03 18.02
CA TYR A 259 -4.39 24.42 17.35
C TYR A 259 -5.66 24.47 18.19
N ALA A 260 -5.57 24.30 19.51
CA ALA A 260 -6.71 24.44 20.41
C ALA A 260 -7.21 25.90 20.45
N SER A 261 -6.32 26.87 20.68
CA SER A 261 -6.72 28.28 20.79
C SER A 261 -7.16 28.89 19.45
N ASN A 262 -6.33 28.78 18.41
CA ASN A 262 -6.44 29.62 17.21
C ASN A 262 -7.30 29.00 16.11
N LEU A 263 -7.47 27.68 16.11
CA LEU A 263 -8.30 26.94 15.15
C LEU A 263 -9.53 26.37 15.85
N GLY A 264 -9.33 25.72 17.00
CA GLY A 264 -10.36 25.04 17.77
C GLY A 264 -11.30 25.93 18.59
N HIS A 265 -10.95 27.20 18.82
CA HIS A 265 -11.70 28.16 19.66
C HIS A 265 -11.96 27.62 21.09
N MET A 266 -11.01 26.86 21.64
CA MET A 266 -11.13 26.18 22.94
C MET A 266 -9.88 26.39 23.82
N PRO A 267 -9.94 26.13 25.14
CA PRO A 267 -8.81 26.27 26.04
C PRO A 267 -7.56 25.53 25.54
N PRO A 268 -6.36 26.14 25.56
CA PRO A 268 -5.16 25.55 24.96
C PRO A 268 -4.83 24.14 25.48
N ILE A 269 -5.08 23.89 26.77
CA ILE A 269 -4.79 22.63 27.46
C ILE A 269 -5.45 21.40 26.82
N ASN A 270 -6.61 21.57 26.15
CA ASN A 270 -7.29 20.49 25.43
C ASN A 270 -6.48 19.95 24.25
N GLY A 271 -5.61 20.77 23.65
CA GLY A 271 -4.62 20.34 22.67
C GLY A 271 -3.48 19.50 23.25
N LEU A 272 -3.22 19.59 24.56
CA LEU A 272 -2.26 18.72 25.26
C LEU A 272 -2.86 17.36 25.60
N TYR A 273 -4.13 17.30 25.99
CA TYR A 273 -4.82 16.03 26.27
C TYR A 273 -4.76 15.07 25.07
N SER A 274 -4.84 15.58 23.84
CA SER A 274 -4.67 14.80 22.61
C SER A 274 -3.28 14.17 22.44
N PHE A 275 -2.23 14.76 23.03
CA PHE A 275 -0.86 14.22 23.02
C PHE A 275 -0.51 13.43 24.28
N VAL A 276 -1.30 13.52 25.36
CA VAL A 276 -1.18 12.60 26.50
C VAL A 276 -1.87 11.27 26.16
N LEU A 277 -3.15 11.30 25.81
CA LEU A 277 -3.96 10.07 25.73
C LEU A 277 -3.65 9.25 24.47
N ASN A 278 -3.71 9.89 23.31
CA ASN A 278 -3.71 9.17 22.03
C ASN A 278 -2.37 8.48 21.72
N PRO A 279 -1.18 9.03 22.03
CA PRO A 279 0.09 8.32 21.86
C PRO A 279 0.24 7.09 22.76
N ILE A 280 -0.27 7.10 24.00
CA ILE A 280 -0.26 5.92 24.87
C ILE A 280 -1.20 4.83 24.33
N ILE A 281 -2.43 5.20 23.99
CA ILE A 281 -3.42 4.24 23.47
C ILE A 281 -2.94 3.62 22.15
N TYR A 282 -2.33 4.43 21.28
CA TYR A 282 -1.72 3.93 20.06
C TYR A 282 -0.47 3.06 20.34
N ALA A 283 0.34 3.36 21.35
CA ALA A 283 1.44 2.47 21.73
C ALA A 283 0.99 1.10 22.25
N VAL A 284 -0.24 1.00 22.77
CA VAL A 284 -0.86 -0.26 23.20
C VAL A 284 -1.45 -1.05 22.03
N LEU A 285 -2.21 -0.39 21.14
CA LEU A 285 -3.06 -1.02 20.12
C LEU A 285 -2.55 -0.92 18.67
N GLY A 286 -1.69 0.05 18.37
CA GLY A 286 -1.22 0.40 17.03
C GLY A 286 -0.22 -0.60 16.44
N THR A 287 -0.23 -0.74 15.11
CA THR A 287 0.61 -1.71 14.39
C THR A 287 1.78 -1.10 13.62
N CYS A 288 1.89 0.23 13.52
CA CYS A 288 3.04 0.91 12.91
C CYS A 288 4.00 1.46 14.00
N PRO A 289 5.19 0.84 14.24
CA PRO A 289 6.01 1.16 15.42
C PRO A 289 6.55 2.58 15.52
N GLN A 290 6.70 3.28 14.40
CA GLN A 290 7.24 4.64 14.32
C GLN A 290 6.14 5.71 14.20
N MET A 291 4.86 5.31 14.09
CA MET A 291 3.75 6.24 13.92
C MET A 291 3.43 6.97 15.22
N VAL A 292 3.37 8.30 15.12
CA VAL A 292 3.03 9.20 16.21
C VAL A 292 1.61 9.70 16.00
N VAL A 293 0.73 9.45 16.97
CA VAL A 293 -0.64 9.98 17.02
C VAL A 293 -0.65 11.33 17.76
N GLY A 294 -1.68 12.15 17.54
CA GLY A 294 -1.73 13.54 18.00
C GLY A 294 -2.58 14.41 17.07
N PRO A 295 -2.99 15.61 17.51
CA PRO A 295 -3.90 16.49 16.79
C PRO A 295 -3.25 17.09 15.53
N GLU A 296 -4.08 17.54 14.60
CA GLU A 296 -3.65 18.15 13.34
C GLU A 296 -4.56 19.32 12.93
N ALA A 297 -4.02 20.28 12.17
CA ALA A 297 -4.71 21.52 11.81
C ALA A 297 -6.06 21.31 11.10
N PRO A 298 -6.21 20.42 10.09
CA PRO A 298 -7.49 20.24 9.40
C PRO A 298 -8.61 19.72 10.30
N GLY A 299 -8.28 18.79 11.21
CA GLY A 299 -9.22 18.28 12.21
C GLY A 299 -9.58 19.34 13.24
N SER A 300 -8.58 20.08 13.74
CA SER A 300 -8.78 21.13 14.74
C SER A 300 -9.63 22.30 14.20
N LEU A 301 -9.43 22.66 12.93
CA LEU A 301 -10.25 23.64 12.22
C LEU A 301 -11.69 23.14 12.04
N LEU A 302 -11.88 21.90 11.58
CA LEU A 302 -13.23 21.32 11.42
C LEU A 302 -13.98 21.24 12.77
N THR A 303 -13.31 20.90 13.87
CA THR A 303 -13.89 20.98 15.22
C THR A 303 -14.25 22.43 15.59
N GLY A 304 -13.36 23.40 15.33
CA GLY A 304 -13.61 24.82 15.57
C GLY A 304 -14.73 25.43 14.71
N GLU A 305 -14.94 24.94 13.49
CA GLU A 305 -16.09 25.29 12.63
C GLU A 305 -17.42 24.93 13.33
N VAL A 306 -17.52 23.74 13.94
CA VAL A 306 -18.70 23.28 14.69
C VAL A 306 -18.90 24.07 15.99
N VAL A 307 -17.82 24.32 16.75
CA VAL A 307 -17.85 25.20 17.95
C VAL A 307 -18.41 26.57 17.57
N ARG A 308 -17.83 27.20 16.54
CA ARG A 308 -18.21 28.55 16.10
C ARG A 308 -19.60 28.63 15.48
N GLU A 309 -20.10 27.53 14.89
CA GLU A 309 -21.50 27.45 14.45
C GLU A 309 -22.47 27.44 15.64
N ASN A 310 -22.14 26.70 16.71
CA ASN A 310 -22.97 26.63 17.92
C ASN A 310 -22.92 27.91 18.78
N ILE A 311 -21.81 28.66 18.73
CA ILE A 311 -21.74 30.02 19.27
C ILE A 311 -22.67 30.95 18.47
N LYS A 312 -22.60 30.94 17.12
CA LYS A 312 -23.49 31.72 16.25
C LYS A 312 -24.98 31.39 16.41
N LYS A 313 -25.33 30.17 16.81
CA LYS A 313 -26.71 29.74 17.12
C LYS A 313 -27.22 30.23 18.48
N GLY A 314 -26.41 30.99 19.25
CA GLY A 314 -26.78 31.48 20.58
C GLY A 314 -26.90 30.37 21.62
N THR A 315 -26.16 29.27 21.43
CA THR A 315 -26.19 28.09 22.32
C THR A 315 -24.92 27.87 23.13
N ALA A 316 -23.82 28.56 22.77
CA ALA A 316 -22.60 28.62 23.57
C ALA A 316 -22.10 30.08 23.56
N ASP A 317 -21.56 30.56 24.68
CA ASP A 317 -20.89 31.85 24.75
C ASP A 317 -19.40 31.70 24.42
N ASP A 318 -18.83 32.66 23.68
CA ASP A 318 -17.41 32.67 23.28
C ASP A 318 -16.46 32.75 24.49
N GLU A 319 -16.93 33.31 25.63
CA GLU A 319 -16.20 33.35 26.89
C GLU A 319 -16.24 32.01 27.66
N ASN A 320 -17.25 31.15 27.42
CA ASN A 320 -17.45 29.89 28.13
C ASN A 320 -16.64 28.74 27.50
N GLY A 321 -15.31 28.85 27.57
CA GLY A 321 -14.37 27.89 26.98
C GLY A 321 -14.55 26.43 27.41
N GLN A 322 -15.25 26.15 28.52
CA GLN A 322 -15.66 24.79 28.90
C GLN A 322 -16.68 24.20 27.92
N ILE A 323 -17.69 24.95 27.48
CA ILE A 323 -18.71 24.49 26.52
C ILE A 323 -18.06 24.23 25.15
N ASN A 324 -17.12 25.09 24.74
CA ASN A 324 -16.34 24.89 23.51
C ASN A 324 -15.49 23.60 23.56
N ALA A 325 -14.96 23.26 24.74
CA ALA A 325 -14.27 22.00 25.00
C ALA A 325 -15.21 20.77 25.01
N GLU A 326 -16.44 20.90 25.52
CA GLU A 326 -17.45 19.83 25.45
C GLU A 326 -17.86 19.52 24.00
N ILE A 327 -18.18 20.54 23.21
CA ILE A 327 -18.51 20.40 21.79
C ILE A 327 -17.35 19.75 21.04
N ALA A 328 -16.11 20.11 21.36
CA ALA A 328 -14.92 19.45 20.81
C ALA A 328 -14.80 17.97 21.20
N GLY A 329 -15.05 17.64 22.47
CA GLY A 329 -15.10 16.27 22.97
C GLY A 329 -16.13 15.42 22.23
N ILE A 330 -17.32 15.96 21.96
CA ILE A 330 -18.39 15.31 21.18
C ILE A 330 -17.91 15.02 19.74
N VAL A 331 -17.38 16.02 19.03
CA VAL A 331 -16.87 15.85 17.66
C VAL A 331 -15.75 14.80 17.61
N THR A 332 -14.81 14.83 18.54
CA THR A 332 -13.72 13.86 18.65
C THR A 332 -14.21 12.45 18.97
N PHE A 333 -15.15 12.30 19.92
CA PHE A 333 -15.74 11.01 20.28
C PHE A 333 -16.49 10.41 19.09
N MET A 334 -17.30 11.21 18.39
CA MET A 334 -18.07 10.77 17.23
C MET A 334 -17.17 10.37 16.06
N ALA A 335 -16.11 11.15 15.76
CA ALA A 335 -15.14 10.79 14.74
C ALA A 335 -14.39 9.49 15.09
N GLY A 336 -13.98 9.35 16.35
CA GLY A 336 -13.40 8.10 16.87
C GLY A 336 -14.36 6.91 16.77
N GLY A 337 -15.63 7.12 17.09
CA GLY A 337 -16.69 6.11 17.00
C GLY A 337 -16.90 5.61 15.57
N ILE A 338 -16.96 6.53 14.59
CA ILE A 338 -17.09 6.19 13.16
C ILE A 338 -15.88 5.37 12.67
N ILE A 339 -14.66 5.74 13.08
CA ILE A 339 -13.44 4.98 12.76
C ILE A 339 -13.44 3.60 13.45
N LEU A 340 -13.82 3.53 14.73
CA LEU A 340 -13.89 2.28 15.50
C LEU A 340 -14.89 1.30 14.88
N ILE A 341 -16.09 1.78 14.58
CA ILE A 341 -17.14 1.05 13.84
C ILE A 341 -16.59 0.55 12.50
N SER A 342 -15.92 1.42 11.73
CA SER A 342 -15.30 1.06 10.45
C SER A 342 -14.24 -0.04 10.59
N GLY A 343 -13.45 -0.03 11.67
CA GLY A 343 -12.47 -1.08 11.98
C GLY A 343 -13.13 -2.41 12.35
N LEU A 344 -14.18 -2.38 13.17
CA LEU A 344 -14.96 -3.55 13.58
C LEU A 344 -15.68 -4.21 12.38
N PHE A 345 -16.30 -3.42 11.50
CA PHE A 345 -16.88 -3.87 10.23
C PHE A 345 -15.84 -4.17 9.12
N ARG A 346 -14.53 -4.14 9.45
CA ARG A 346 -13.42 -4.51 8.56
C ARG A 346 -13.33 -3.67 7.28
N LEU A 347 -13.79 -2.41 7.32
CA LEU A 347 -13.79 -1.47 6.19
C LEU A 347 -12.39 -0.99 5.78
N GLY A 348 -11.32 -1.40 6.49
CA GLY A 348 -9.93 -1.15 6.10
C GLY A 348 -9.53 -1.75 4.74
N PHE A 349 -10.41 -2.46 4.03
CA PHE A 349 -10.20 -2.73 2.61
C PHE A 349 -10.13 -1.43 1.77
N LEU A 350 -10.74 -0.32 2.22
CA LEU A 350 -10.61 1.00 1.59
C LEU A 350 -9.15 1.47 1.51
N ASP A 351 -8.28 1.03 2.42
CA ASP A 351 -6.85 1.34 2.33
C ASP A 351 -6.22 0.74 1.04
N SER A 352 -6.69 -0.41 0.55
CA SER A 352 -6.15 -1.03 -0.68
C SER A 352 -6.30 -0.16 -1.94
N VAL A 353 -7.21 0.82 -1.91
CA VAL A 353 -7.41 1.83 -2.96
C VAL A 353 -6.22 2.80 -3.07
N LEU A 354 -5.50 3.03 -1.97
CA LEU A 354 -4.37 3.97 -1.90
C LEU A 354 -3.14 3.38 -2.62
N SER A 355 -3.09 3.58 -3.94
CA SER A 355 -1.99 3.15 -4.80
C SER A 355 -0.69 3.94 -4.53
N LYS A 356 0.48 3.36 -4.84
CA LYS A 356 1.76 4.07 -4.66
C LYS A 356 1.83 5.41 -5.42
N PRO A 357 1.38 5.55 -6.69
CA PRO A 357 1.33 6.85 -7.37
C PRO A 357 0.41 7.87 -6.68
N PHE A 358 -0.75 7.43 -6.14
CA PHE A 358 -1.61 8.28 -5.33
C PHE A 358 -0.86 8.81 -4.10
N LEU A 359 -0.23 7.92 -3.33
CA LEU A 359 0.49 8.28 -2.11
C LEU A 359 1.60 9.30 -2.41
N ARG A 360 2.38 9.10 -3.49
CA ARG A 360 3.47 10.02 -3.85
C ARG A 360 2.97 11.38 -4.34
N GLY A 361 1.95 11.43 -5.20
CA GLY A 361 1.35 12.69 -5.65
C GLY A 361 0.81 13.51 -4.47
N PHE A 362 0.10 12.83 -3.57
CA PHE A 362 -0.51 13.45 -2.39
C PHE A 362 0.53 13.92 -1.36
N ILE A 363 1.51 13.08 -0.98
CA ILE A 363 2.60 13.44 -0.05
C ILE A 363 3.41 14.64 -0.58
N SER A 364 3.71 14.65 -1.87
CA SER A 364 4.45 15.76 -2.51
C SER A 364 3.66 17.06 -2.45
N ALA A 365 2.35 17.00 -2.65
CA ALA A 365 1.47 18.16 -2.58
C ALA A 365 1.32 18.68 -1.15
N ILE A 366 1.11 17.80 -0.16
CA ILE A 366 1.13 18.19 1.26
C ILE A 366 2.46 18.88 1.60
N GLY A 367 3.59 18.36 1.11
CA GLY A 367 4.90 18.99 1.28
C GLY A 367 4.93 20.43 0.78
N VAL A 368 4.43 20.69 -0.43
CA VAL A 368 4.36 22.05 -1.00
C VAL A 368 3.36 22.94 -0.26
N VAL A 369 2.15 22.45 0.02
CA VAL A 369 1.09 23.21 0.71
C VAL A 369 1.53 23.62 2.11
N ILE A 370 2.08 22.69 2.90
CA ILE A 370 2.60 23.01 4.24
C ILE A 370 3.75 24.02 4.15
N PHE A 371 4.71 23.83 3.24
CA PHE A 371 5.83 24.77 3.09
C PHE A 371 5.34 26.20 2.77
N VAL A 372 4.40 26.35 1.83
CA VAL A 372 3.77 27.65 1.50
C VAL A 372 3.01 28.23 2.69
N SER A 373 2.20 27.43 3.38
CA SER A 373 1.43 27.89 4.56
C SER A 373 2.33 28.36 5.71
N GLN A 374 3.52 27.77 5.89
CA GLN A 374 4.47 28.16 6.95
C GLN A 374 5.33 29.38 6.59
N LEU A 375 5.55 29.69 5.31
CA LEU A 375 6.24 30.92 4.91
C LEU A 375 5.51 32.20 5.35
N ILE A 376 4.18 32.14 5.56
CA ILE A 376 3.38 33.29 6.04
C ILE A 376 3.79 33.71 7.47
N PRO A 377 3.74 32.84 8.51
CA PRO A 377 4.23 33.16 9.85
C PRO A 377 5.77 33.26 9.93
N GLU A 378 6.54 32.58 9.09
CA GLU A 378 8.00 32.80 9.02
C GLU A 378 8.33 34.25 8.66
N LEU A 379 7.63 34.85 7.68
CA LEU A 379 7.82 36.25 7.29
C LEU A 379 7.15 37.26 8.23
N GLY A 380 6.47 36.82 9.30
CA GLY A 380 5.68 37.68 10.19
C GLY A 380 4.51 38.37 9.48
N LEU A 381 3.89 37.69 8.52
CA LEU A 381 2.73 38.20 7.77
C LEU A 381 1.38 37.75 8.36
N THR A 382 1.38 37.07 9.50
CA THR A 382 0.18 36.45 10.12
C THR A 382 -0.94 37.46 10.36
N ALA A 383 -0.62 38.65 10.90
CA ALA A 383 -1.59 39.71 11.13
C ALA A 383 -2.18 40.31 9.83
N VAL A 384 -1.44 40.28 8.72
CA VAL A 384 -1.92 40.74 7.41
C VAL A 384 -2.78 39.65 6.73
N ALA A 385 -2.45 38.37 6.96
CA ALA A 385 -3.21 37.23 6.44
C ALA A 385 -4.57 37.08 7.14
N SER A 386 -4.64 37.31 8.46
CA SER A 386 -5.91 37.28 9.20
C SER A 386 -6.85 38.41 8.79
N GLN A 387 -6.33 39.64 8.60
CA GLN A 387 -7.09 40.77 8.05
C GLN A 387 -7.60 40.52 6.62
N ALA A 388 -6.87 39.75 5.81
CA ALA A 388 -7.29 39.38 4.46
C ALA A 388 -8.44 38.34 4.44
N GLY A 389 -8.70 37.65 5.56
CA GLY A 389 -9.83 36.74 5.79
C GLY A 389 -9.81 35.42 5.02
N HIS A 390 -9.62 35.49 3.71
CA HIS A 390 -9.68 34.37 2.78
C HIS A 390 -8.37 33.56 2.74
N VAL A 391 -7.22 34.20 2.95
CA VAL A 391 -5.89 33.60 2.70
C VAL A 391 -5.57 32.43 3.64
N SER A 392 -5.92 32.53 4.92
CA SER A 392 -5.64 31.48 5.92
C SER A 392 -6.40 30.17 5.67
N HIS A 393 -7.45 30.21 4.83
CA HIS A 393 -8.31 29.07 4.49
C HIS A 393 -8.45 28.86 2.96
N GLY A 394 -7.70 29.64 2.16
CA GLY A 394 -7.77 29.61 0.70
C GLY A 394 -6.83 28.57 0.10
N SER A 395 -6.89 28.42 -1.22
CA SER A 395 -6.01 27.51 -1.95
C SER A 395 -4.53 27.86 -1.75
N CYS A 396 -3.65 26.89 -1.95
CA CYS A 396 -2.20 27.12 -1.93
C CYS A 396 -1.77 28.16 -2.99
N VAL A 397 -2.52 28.24 -4.10
CA VAL A 397 -2.35 29.30 -5.12
C VAL A 397 -2.66 30.69 -4.55
N GLU A 398 -3.74 30.86 -3.80
CA GLU A 398 -4.06 32.13 -3.11
C GLU A 398 -3.00 32.50 -2.07
N GLN A 399 -2.47 31.53 -1.32
CA GLN A 399 -1.39 31.75 -0.37
C GLN A 399 -0.11 32.23 -1.05
N ILE A 400 0.29 31.62 -2.17
CA ILE A 400 1.43 32.08 -2.99
C ILE A 400 1.19 33.50 -3.50
N VAL A 401 0.01 33.80 -4.06
CA VAL A 401 -0.34 35.12 -4.59
C VAL A 401 -0.35 36.19 -3.48
N PHE A 402 -0.86 35.86 -2.28
CA PHE A 402 -0.80 36.75 -1.12
C PHE A 402 0.65 37.02 -0.68
N LEU A 403 1.48 35.97 -0.59
CA LEU A 403 2.86 36.06 -0.14
C LEU A 403 3.70 36.94 -1.09
N VAL A 404 3.57 36.73 -2.40
CA VAL A 404 4.22 37.57 -3.42
C VAL A 404 3.75 39.03 -3.35
N ARG A 405 2.45 39.28 -3.13
CA ARG A 405 1.87 40.64 -3.05
C ARG A 405 2.22 41.39 -1.76
N ASN A 406 2.45 40.69 -0.66
CA ASN A 406 2.69 41.30 0.66
C ASN A 406 4.12 41.12 1.18
N LEU A 407 5.05 40.58 0.38
CA LEU A 407 6.45 40.36 0.76
C LEU A 407 7.11 41.63 1.33
N GLY A 408 6.82 42.81 0.77
CA GLY A 408 7.31 44.10 1.26
C GLY A 408 6.71 44.59 2.59
N LYS A 409 5.80 43.84 3.21
CA LYS A 409 5.23 44.10 4.55
C LYS A 409 5.75 43.11 5.61
N SER A 410 6.70 42.25 5.28
CA SER A 410 7.25 41.26 6.21
C SER A 410 7.91 41.92 7.43
N HIS A 411 7.68 41.40 8.64
CA HIS A 411 8.33 41.93 9.84
C HIS A 411 9.77 41.41 9.93
N ALA A 412 10.75 42.31 9.71
CA ALA A 412 12.15 41.96 9.49
C ALA A 412 12.80 41.13 10.61
N LEU A 413 12.42 41.34 11.87
CA LEU A 413 12.95 40.58 13.00
C LEU A 413 12.41 39.13 12.99
N THR A 414 11.10 38.94 12.80
CA THR A 414 10.47 37.62 12.66
C THR A 414 11.07 36.86 11.48
N ALA A 415 11.19 37.52 10.32
CA ALA A 415 11.80 36.95 9.11
C ALA A 415 13.29 36.58 9.31
N GLY A 416 14.06 37.42 9.99
CA GLY A 416 15.47 37.14 10.30
C GLY A 416 15.66 35.96 11.24
N VAL A 417 14.84 35.88 12.30
CA VAL A 417 14.89 34.79 13.29
C VAL A 417 14.37 33.47 12.71
N SER A 418 13.30 33.49 11.92
CA SER A 418 12.69 32.30 11.32
C SER A 418 13.57 31.70 10.20
N LEU A 419 14.01 32.51 9.23
CA LEU A 419 14.87 32.06 8.13
C LEU A 419 16.26 31.69 8.64
N GLY A 420 16.77 32.38 9.67
CA GLY A 420 17.97 32.00 10.40
C GLY A 420 17.84 30.62 11.05
N ALA A 421 16.74 30.35 11.76
CA ALA A 421 16.46 29.05 12.33
C ALA A 421 16.31 27.96 11.25
N PHE A 422 15.55 28.21 10.18
CA PHE A 422 15.39 27.30 9.05
C PHE A 422 16.75 26.92 8.44
N ALA A 423 17.60 27.92 8.16
CA ALA A 423 18.94 27.71 7.61
C ALA A 423 19.82 26.89 8.56
N ILE A 424 19.83 27.20 9.87
CA ILE A 424 20.58 26.44 10.88
C ILE A 424 20.11 24.98 10.94
N ILE A 425 18.80 24.73 10.99
CA ILE A 425 18.25 23.36 11.03
C ILE A 425 18.59 22.60 9.73
N MET A 426 18.51 23.25 8.56
CA MET A 426 18.86 22.64 7.27
C MET A 426 20.36 22.31 7.16
N VAL A 427 21.24 23.20 7.63
CA VAL A 427 22.69 22.94 7.69
C VAL A 427 22.99 21.78 8.64
N LEU A 428 22.43 21.78 9.85
CA LEU A 428 22.61 20.67 10.81
C LEU A 428 22.07 19.35 10.25
N ARG A 429 20.93 19.36 9.57
CA ARG A 429 20.34 18.19 8.89
C ARG A 429 21.26 17.62 7.81
N GLU A 430 21.80 18.45 6.92
CA GLU A 430 22.70 17.98 5.84
C GLU A 430 24.07 17.56 6.39
N MET A 431 24.61 18.26 7.38
CA MET A 431 25.82 17.83 8.11
C MET A 431 25.62 16.46 8.75
N LYS A 432 24.50 16.23 9.46
CA LYS A 432 24.14 14.92 10.01
C LYS A 432 24.07 13.85 8.91
N LYS A 433 23.36 14.11 7.81
CA LYS A 433 23.20 13.18 6.67
C LYS A 433 24.56 12.76 6.08
N ARG A 434 25.55 13.66 6.06
CA ARG A 434 26.93 13.38 5.62
C ARG A 434 27.82 12.72 6.67
N LEU A 435 27.61 13.00 7.97
CA LEU A 435 28.41 12.44 9.07
C LEU A 435 27.91 11.06 9.53
N GLN A 436 26.61 10.77 9.40
CA GLN A 436 25.98 9.52 9.85
C GLN A 436 26.68 8.24 9.35
N PRO A 437 27.13 8.12 8.08
CA PRO A 437 27.88 6.94 7.61
C PRO A 437 29.25 6.74 8.29
N ARG A 438 29.82 7.80 8.89
CA ARG A 438 31.13 7.78 9.55
C ARG A 438 31.03 7.75 11.08
N TYR A 439 29.96 8.34 11.63
CA TYR A 439 29.71 8.45 13.07
C TYR A 439 28.21 8.20 13.36
N PRO A 440 27.77 6.94 13.52
CA PRO A 440 26.35 6.61 13.74
C PRO A 440 25.72 7.29 14.97
N ALA A 441 26.52 7.66 15.97
CA ALA A 441 26.07 8.38 17.17
C ALA A 441 25.47 9.77 16.87
N VAL A 442 25.79 10.38 15.72
CA VAL A 442 25.33 11.72 15.32
C VAL A 442 23.81 11.81 15.12
N VAL A 443 23.13 10.68 14.90
CA VAL A 443 21.65 10.60 14.84
C VAL A 443 21.02 11.04 16.16
N PHE A 444 21.65 10.72 17.29
CA PHE A 444 21.15 10.98 18.65
C PHE A 444 21.36 12.43 19.15
N ILE A 445 21.77 13.37 18.29
CA ILE A 445 21.90 14.78 18.67
C ILE A 445 20.54 15.47 18.45
N PRO A 446 19.86 16.01 19.48
CA PRO A 446 18.54 16.63 19.34
C PRO A 446 18.64 18.08 18.85
N ASP A 447 19.27 18.29 17.68
CA ASP A 447 19.47 19.58 17.00
C ASP A 447 18.19 20.45 16.92
N ARG A 448 17.08 19.84 16.51
CA ARG A 448 15.75 20.46 16.42
C ARG A 448 15.28 21.03 17.77
N PHE A 449 15.40 20.26 18.85
CA PHE A 449 15.10 20.72 20.23
C PHE A 449 16.05 21.85 20.65
N LEU A 450 17.35 21.72 20.36
CA LEU A 450 18.34 22.73 20.70
C LEU A 450 18.04 24.08 20.03
N VAL A 451 17.66 24.09 18.74
CA VAL A 451 17.28 25.34 18.05
C VAL A 451 16.04 25.98 18.68
N VAL A 452 14.99 25.20 18.99
CA VAL A 452 13.78 25.74 19.66
C VAL A 452 14.13 26.32 21.03
N VAL A 453 14.84 25.57 21.88
CA VAL A 453 15.21 26.02 23.24
C VAL A 453 16.12 27.25 23.21
N LEU A 454 17.13 27.27 22.34
CA LEU A 454 17.99 28.45 22.16
C LEU A 454 17.20 29.66 21.67
N SER A 455 16.24 29.48 20.76
CA SER A 455 15.41 30.60 20.28
C SER A 455 14.54 31.22 21.37
N ALA A 456 13.98 30.42 22.29
CA ALA A 456 13.20 30.92 23.42
C ALA A 456 14.10 31.64 24.46
N ILE A 457 15.30 31.11 24.73
CA ILE A 457 16.29 31.76 25.61
C ILE A 457 16.76 33.11 25.03
N LEU A 458 16.96 33.17 23.71
CA LEU A 458 17.34 34.42 23.02
C LEU A 458 16.20 35.44 23.01
N ALA A 459 14.97 35.00 22.71
CA ALA A 459 13.78 35.85 22.74
C ALA A 459 13.56 36.48 24.12
N TRP A 460 13.68 35.69 25.19
CA TRP A 460 13.63 36.17 26.57
C TRP A 460 14.79 37.12 26.91
N LYS A 461 16.03 36.77 26.55
CA LYS A 461 17.22 37.57 26.90
C LYS A 461 17.26 38.94 26.22
N PHE A 462 16.67 39.06 25.04
CA PHE A 462 16.68 40.29 24.22
C PHE A 462 15.31 40.99 24.13
N SER A 463 14.32 40.58 24.95
CA SER A 463 12.93 41.08 24.92
C SER A 463 12.37 41.22 23.49
N TRP A 464 12.53 40.18 22.66
CA TRP A 464 12.12 40.26 21.26
C TRP A 464 10.59 40.42 21.09
N ASP A 465 9.82 40.03 22.09
CA ASP A 465 8.38 40.28 22.21
C ASP A 465 8.04 41.78 22.31
N GLU A 466 8.80 42.57 23.08
CA GLU A 466 8.68 44.04 23.11
C GLU A 466 9.02 44.68 21.75
N HIS A 467 9.85 44.02 20.95
CA HIS A 467 10.25 44.46 19.61
C HIS A 467 9.29 44.00 18.50
N GLY A 468 8.18 43.33 18.83
CA GLY A 468 7.14 42.90 17.88
C GLY A 468 7.32 41.51 17.28
N LEU A 469 8.21 40.66 17.83
CA LEU A 469 8.31 39.26 17.43
C LEU A 469 7.01 38.51 17.77
N GLU A 470 6.46 37.77 16.80
CA GLU A 470 5.31 36.88 17.05
C GLU A 470 5.71 35.70 17.95
N ILE A 471 5.60 35.87 19.27
CA ILE A 471 5.74 34.80 20.28
C ILE A 471 4.42 34.03 20.50
N LEU A 472 4.48 32.88 21.18
CA LEU A 472 3.30 32.06 21.48
C LEU A 472 2.27 32.82 22.34
N GLY A 473 2.73 33.48 23.40
CA GLY A 473 1.89 34.29 24.31
C GLY A 473 1.46 33.54 25.59
N LYS A 474 0.56 34.14 26.37
CA LYS A 474 0.11 33.55 27.65
C LYS A 474 -0.77 32.33 27.41
N VAL A 475 -0.30 31.17 27.87
CA VAL A 475 -1.06 29.93 27.88
C VAL A 475 -1.66 29.75 29.27
N GLN A 476 -2.94 30.09 29.44
CA GLN A 476 -3.67 29.82 30.68
C GLN A 476 -4.02 28.33 30.76
N ALA A 477 -3.68 27.71 31.90
CA ALA A 477 -3.99 26.31 32.23
C ALA A 477 -4.87 26.23 33.48
N ASP A 478 -5.71 27.25 33.68
CA ASP A 478 -6.57 27.42 34.83
C ASP A 478 -7.81 26.51 34.71
N GLY A 479 -7.65 25.23 35.04
CA GLY A 479 -8.73 24.23 34.95
C GLY A 479 -8.43 22.91 35.68
N ALA A 480 -9.48 22.16 36.00
CA ALA A 480 -9.36 20.85 36.63
C ALA A 480 -8.78 19.83 35.63
N ILE A 481 -7.54 19.39 35.89
CA ILE A 481 -6.79 18.56 34.95
C ILE A 481 -7.35 17.13 34.93
N PHE A 482 -7.64 16.60 33.74
CA PHE A 482 -8.21 15.26 33.49
C PHE A 482 -9.62 15.00 34.08
N ALA A 483 -10.47 16.02 34.13
CA ALA A 483 -11.90 15.81 34.36
C ALA A 483 -12.53 15.00 33.21
N VAL A 484 -13.06 13.82 33.52
CA VAL A 484 -13.76 12.93 32.57
C VAL A 484 -15.19 13.44 32.37
N HIS A 485 -15.57 13.68 31.12
CA HIS A 485 -16.91 14.14 30.74
C HIS A 485 -17.57 13.14 29.80
N TRP A 486 -18.89 12.94 29.94
CA TRP A 486 -19.64 12.06 29.05
C TRP A 486 -20.27 12.87 27.90
N PRO A 487 -19.83 12.68 26.64
CA PRO A 487 -20.25 13.56 25.53
C PRO A 487 -21.74 13.43 25.15
N PHE A 488 -22.42 12.37 25.60
CA PHE A 488 -23.85 12.15 25.34
C PHE A 488 -24.71 12.34 26.60
N GLU A 489 -24.41 13.36 27.40
CA GLU A 489 -25.35 13.85 28.41
C GLU A 489 -26.56 14.54 27.75
N TRP A 490 -27.73 14.46 28.39
CA TRP A 490 -29.00 14.90 27.79
C TRP A 490 -29.04 16.39 27.43
N SER A 491 -28.27 17.23 28.12
CA SER A 491 -28.03 18.64 27.80
C SER A 491 -27.31 18.84 26.47
N HIS A 492 -26.36 17.95 26.14
CA HIS A 492 -25.38 18.15 25.07
C HIS A 492 -25.71 17.40 23.78
N LEU A 493 -26.72 16.51 23.80
CA LEU A 493 -27.28 15.86 22.61
C LEU A 493 -27.71 16.83 21.50
N LYS A 494 -28.03 18.10 21.84
CA LYS A 494 -28.32 19.16 20.86
C LYS A 494 -27.14 19.44 19.93
N TYR A 495 -25.91 19.30 20.39
CA TYR A 495 -24.70 19.54 19.60
C TYR A 495 -24.31 18.34 18.73
N ALA A 496 -24.77 17.14 19.11
CA ALA A 496 -24.43 15.90 18.42
C ALA A 496 -25.00 15.84 16.99
N SER A 497 -26.18 16.42 16.71
CA SER A 497 -26.76 16.44 15.35
C SER A 497 -25.86 17.20 14.36
N ASP A 498 -25.38 18.36 14.78
CA ASP A 498 -24.56 19.25 13.95
C ASP A 498 -23.15 18.67 13.79
N ALA A 499 -22.66 17.98 14.81
CA ALA A 499 -21.39 17.28 14.80
C ALA A 499 -21.35 16.08 13.82
N VAL A 500 -22.47 15.41 13.46
CA VAL A 500 -22.45 14.16 12.65
C VAL A 500 -21.65 14.31 11.36
N ASN A 501 -21.98 15.31 10.54
CA ASN A 501 -21.38 15.49 9.22
C ASN A 501 -19.88 15.80 9.33
N THR A 502 -19.53 16.73 10.22
CA THR A 502 -18.14 17.13 10.45
C THR A 502 -17.31 16.01 11.06
N ALA A 503 -17.86 15.25 12.01
CA ALA A 503 -17.23 14.07 12.58
C ALA A 503 -16.99 12.97 11.54
N PHE A 504 -17.90 12.77 10.58
CA PHE A 504 -17.68 11.86 9.45
C PHE A 504 -16.56 12.34 8.51
N ILE A 505 -16.49 13.63 8.21
CA ILE A 505 -15.40 14.21 7.39
C ILE A 505 -14.05 14.08 8.11
N ILE A 506 -14.00 14.40 9.40
CA ILE A 506 -12.82 14.24 10.27
C ILE A 506 -12.39 12.76 10.31
N ALA A 507 -13.35 11.84 10.49
CA ALA A 507 -13.09 10.40 10.53
C ALA A 507 -12.49 9.87 9.21
N LEU A 508 -13.06 10.29 8.08
CA LEU A 508 -12.63 9.89 6.74
C LEU A 508 -11.22 10.43 6.42
N LEU A 509 -10.99 11.72 6.72
CA LEU A 509 -9.70 12.39 6.55
C LEU A 509 -8.61 11.71 7.39
N GLY A 510 -8.88 11.54 8.68
CA GLY A 510 -7.98 10.92 9.64
C GLY A 510 -7.63 9.47 9.35
N PHE A 511 -8.58 8.68 8.83
CA PHE A 511 -8.31 7.33 8.33
C PHE A 511 -7.32 7.34 7.16
N PHE A 512 -7.50 8.23 6.18
CA PHE A 512 -6.61 8.28 5.02
C PHE A 512 -5.24 8.84 5.36
N GLU A 513 -5.13 9.89 6.17
CA GLU A 513 -3.86 10.43 6.66
C GLU A 513 -3.06 9.38 7.44
N SER A 514 -3.71 8.65 8.34
CA SER A 514 -3.09 7.56 9.09
C SER A 514 -2.69 6.40 8.20
N SER A 515 -3.49 6.04 7.20
CA SER A 515 -3.18 4.98 6.23
C SER A 515 -1.98 5.36 5.34
N VAL A 516 -1.90 6.64 4.92
CA VAL A 516 -0.75 7.21 4.20
C VAL A 516 0.53 7.09 5.04
N ALA A 517 0.47 7.44 6.33
CA ALA A 517 1.62 7.32 7.23
C ALA A 517 2.01 5.86 7.49
N ALA A 518 1.04 5.02 7.89
CA ALA A 518 1.25 3.60 8.20
C ALA A 518 1.82 2.82 7.01
N LYS A 519 1.48 3.18 5.76
CA LYS A 519 2.09 2.60 4.54
C LYS A 519 3.45 3.19 4.18
N SER A 520 3.64 4.50 4.35
CA SER A 520 4.89 5.16 3.95
C SER A 520 6.05 4.89 4.94
N LEU A 521 5.72 4.46 6.16
CA LEU A 521 6.65 3.99 7.19
C LEU A 521 6.62 2.47 7.36
N GLY A 522 5.58 1.81 6.82
CA GLY A 522 5.29 0.40 7.02
C GLY A 522 6.14 -0.55 6.19
N ASN A 523 7.32 -0.87 6.73
CA ASN A 523 8.34 -1.76 6.16
C ASN A 523 8.96 -1.24 4.85
N PRO A 524 10.25 -0.93 4.91
CA PRO A 524 11.22 -1.88 4.34
C PRO A 524 11.59 -2.97 5.34
N HIS A 525 12.18 -4.08 4.87
CA HIS A 525 13.10 -4.82 5.74
C HIS A 525 14.21 -3.85 6.15
N ASP A 526 14.38 -3.59 7.44
CA ASP A 526 15.62 -2.98 7.93
C ASP A 526 16.77 -3.95 7.59
N PRO A 527 17.72 -3.57 6.71
CA PRO A 527 18.78 -4.48 6.26
C PRO A 527 19.70 -4.97 7.38
N THR A 528 19.66 -4.30 8.55
CA THR A 528 20.42 -4.68 9.75
C THR A 528 19.76 -5.79 10.57
N GLY A 529 18.47 -6.09 10.33
CA GLY A 529 17.69 -7.02 11.15
C GLY A 529 17.36 -6.51 12.56
N GLU A 530 17.66 -5.25 12.89
CA GLU A 530 17.44 -4.69 14.23
C GLU A 530 15.99 -4.22 14.52
N GLY A 531 15.07 -4.38 13.58
CA GLY A 531 13.65 -4.02 13.74
C GLY A 531 12.85 -4.96 14.65
N LEU A 532 11.65 -4.51 15.05
CA LEU A 532 10.67 -5.35 15.77
C LEU A 532 10.11 -6.43 14.83
N GLN A 533 10.10 -7.67 15.30
CA GLN A 533 9.75 -8.85 14.51
C GLN A 533 8.25 -9.19 14.63
N ASN A 534 7.70 -9.78 13.56
CA ASN A 534 6.33 -10.28 13.46
C ASN A 534 5.21 -9.23 13.63
N ILE A 535 5.52 -7.93 13.52
CA ILE A 535 4.52 -6.87 13.48
C ILE A 535 3.99 -6.71 12.05
N HIS A 536 2.81 -7.28 11.80
CA HIS A 536 2.09 -7.12 10.52
C HIS A 536 1.13 -5.94 10.60
N ILE A 537 1.41 -4.88 9.84
CA ILE A 537 0.53 -3.71 9.71
C ILE A 537 -0.78 -4.12 9.04
N SER A 538 -1.91 -3.63 9.56
CA SER A 538 -3.24 -3.98 9.06
C SER A 538 -4.20 -2.80 9.25
N ALA A 539 -4.77 -2.29 8.15
CA ALA A 539 -5.67 -1.14 8.17
C ALA A 539 -6.88 -1.32 9.11
N ASN A 540 -7.40 -2.54 9.25
CA ASN A 540 -8.47 -2.85 10.21
C ASN A 540 -8.03 -2.66 11.68
N ARG A 541 -6.77 -2.97 12.01
CA ARG A 541 -6.23 -2.72 13.35
C ARG A 541 -5.86 -1.26 13.57
N GLU A 542 -5.35 -0.57 12.55
CA GLU A 542 -5.13 0.88 12.62
C GLU A 542 -6.45 1.62 12.87
N LEU A 543 -7.52 1.28 12.16
CA LEU A 543 -8.87 1.77 12.42
C LEU A 543 -9.29 1.52 13.89
N VAL A 544 -9.17 0.29 14.41
CA VAL A 544 -9.52 0.03 15.82
C VAL A 544 -8.65 0.82 16.79
N ALA A 545 -7.33 0.90 16.58
CA ALA A 545 -6.41 1.62 17.46
C ALA A 545 -6.68 3.14 17.49
N LEU A 546 -6.88 3.74 16.32
CA LEU A 546 -7.21 5.18 16.16
C LEU A 546 -8.63 5.49 16.63
N GLY A 547 -9.56 4.58 16.42
CA GLY A 547 -10.93 4.68 16.90
C GLY A 547 -11.00 4.68 18.42
N VAL A 548 -10.36 3.70 19.09
CA VAL A 548 -10.27 3.67 20.57
C VAL A 548 -9.52 4.88 21.11
N ALA A 549 -8.44 5.32 20.47
CA ALA A 549 -7.72 6.53 20.86
C ALA A 549 -8.66 7.75 20.86
N ASN A 550 -9.31 8.06 19.73
CA ASN A 550 -10.18 9.23 19.63
C ASN A 550 -11.46 9.12 20.48
N VAL A 551 -12.07 7.94 20.61
CA VAL A 551 -13.17 7.70 21.57
C VAL A 551 -12.74 8.06 22.99
N THR A 552 -11.54 7.63 23.41
CA THR A 552 -11.03 7.93 24.75
C THR A 552 -10.63 9.40 24.87
N GLY A 553 -10.02 10.00 23.86
CA GLY A 553 -9.70 11.43 23.82
C GLY A 553 -10.95 12.32 23.95
N GLY A 554 -12.06 11.94 23.32
CA GLY A 554 -13.33 12.65 23.43
C GLY A 554 -13.89 12.70 24.86
N LEU A 555 -13.70 11.64 25.66
CA LEU A 555 -14.08 11.60 27.09
C LEU A 555 -13.28 12.58 27.96
N PHE A 556 -12.16 13.10 27.47
CA PHE A 556 -11.34 14.13 28.12
C PHE A 556 -11.31 15.43 27.29
N MET A 557 -12.35 15.69 26.48
CA MET A 557 -12.50 16.92 25.70
C MET A 557 -11.32 17.23 24.74
N ALA A 558 -10.59 16.21 24.30
CA ALA A 558 -9.38 16.38 23.49
C ALA A 558 -9.72 16.68 22.02
N LEU A 559 -8.81 17.38 21.32
CA LEU A 559 -8.85 17.53 19.86
C LEU A 559 -8.66 16.18 19.13
N PRO A 560 -9.26 16.00 17.93
CA PRO A 560 -9.17 14.76 17.16
C PRO A 560 -7.76 14.55 16.61
N ALA A 561 -7.31 13.29 16.60
CA ALA A 561 -5.91 12.93 16.48
C ALA A 561 -5.66 11.69 15.59
N PHE A 562 -4.92 11.88 14.50
CA PHE A 562 -4.69 10.88 13.46
C PHE A 562 -3.22 10.84 13.04
N GLY A 563 -2.72 9.71 12.56
CA GLY A 563 -1.29 9.48 12.32
C GLY A 563 -0.70 10.32 11.18
N GLY A 564 -0.26 11.54 11.47
CA GLY A 564 0.42 12.39 10.47
C GLY A 564 1.74 11.79 9.99
N TYR A 565 1.92 11.67 8.67
CA TYR A 565 3.13 11.08 8.06
C TYR A 565 4.39 11.92 8.34
N GLY A 566 4.34 13.25 8.15
CA GLY A 566 5.52 14.11 8.31
C GLY A 566 6.11 14.05 9.72
N ARG A 567 5.27 14.07 10.76
CA ARG A 567 5.74 13.97 12.15
C ARG A 567 6.28 12.57 12.48
N SER A 568 5.64 11.53 11.97
CA SER A 568 6.09 10.15 12.15
C SER A 568 7.41 9.85 11.40
N LYS A 569 7.64 10.55 10.27
CA LYS A 569 8.94 10.60 9.58
C LYS A 569 10.00 11.36 10.38
N VAL A 570 9.65 12.44 11.09
CA VAL A 570 10.57 13.09 12.05
C VAL A 570 10.98 12.10 13.14
N ASN A 571 10.02 11.36 13.71
CA ASN A 571 10.27 10.34 14.72
C ASN A 571 11.27 9.28 14.22
N ALA A 572 11.00 8.68 13.05
CA ALA A 572 11.92 7.74 12.41
C ALA A 572 13.32 8.35 12.15
N SER A 573 13.38 9.59 11.64
CA SER A 573 14.65 10.27 11.31
C SER A 573 15.54 10.62 12.50
N THR A 574 14.96 10.71 13.70
CA THR A 574 15.67 11.06 14.95
C THR A 574 16.00 9.81 15.79
N GLY A 575 15.80 8.62 15.22
CA GLY A 575 16.16 7.34 15.83
C GLY A 575 15.04 6.67 16.63
N GLY A 576 13.80 7.17 16.57
CA GLY A 576 12.64 6.45 17.07
C GLY A 576 12.44 5.14 16.29
N ARG A 577 12.41 4.02 16.99
CA ARG A 577 12.31 2.65 16.43
C ARG A 577 11.12 1.87 16.97
N THR A 578 10.58 2.24 18.13
CA THR A 578 9.49 1.49 18.79
C THR A 578 8.36 2.40 19.28
N PRO A 579 7.17 1.85 19.62
CA PRO A 579 6.07 2.64 20.16
C PRO A 579 6.39 3.30 21.51
N MET A 580 7.49 2.92 22.17
CA MET A 580 8.00 3.60 23.35
C MET A 580 8.31 5.09 23.09
N SER A 581 8.61 5.47 21.84
CA SER A 581 8.73 6.89 21.43
C SER A 581 7.41 7.65 21.64
N SER A 582 6.26 7.05 21.32
CA SER A 582 4.93 7.62 21.57
C SER A 582 4.58 7.63 23.07
N VAL A 583 5.04 6.65 23.86
CA VAL A 583 4.89 6.65 25.33
C VAL A 583 5.68 7.80 25.97
N PHE A 584 6.95 8.00 25.57
CA PHE A 584 7.75 9.13 26.04
C PHE A 584 7.16 10.48 25.61
N LEU A 585 6.62 10.59 24.40
CA LEU A 585 5.96 11.82 23.94
C LEU A 585 4.77 12.19 24.83
N SER A 586 3.96 11.21 25.25
CA SER A 586 2.90 11.44 26.24
C SER A 586 3.45 11.87 27.60
N ILE A 587 4.51 11.22 28.10
CA ILE A 587 5.11 11.59 29.39
C ILE A 587 5.63 13.04 29.35
N PHE A 588 6.30 13.44 28.26
CA PHE A 588 6.72 14.83 28.06
C PHE A 588 5.53 15.79 27.91
N SER A 589 4.43 15.36 27.30
CA SER A 589 3.21 16.18 27.17
C SER A 589 2.51 16.39 28.51
N LEU A 590 2.44 15.36 29.34
CA LEU A 590 1.90 15.41 30.71
C LEU A 590 2.77 16.32 31.60
N LEU A 591 4.10 16.11 31.60
CA LEU A 591 5.03 16.98 32.32
C LEU A 591 4.96 18.43 31.81
N SER A 592 4.72 18.64 30.51
CA SER A 592 4.60 19.98 29.94
C SER A 592 3.34 20.69 30.40
N ALA A 593 2.18 20.01 30.39
CA ALA A 593 0.92 20.55 30.90
C ALA A 593 1.03 20.97 32.37
N LEU A 594 1.68 20.15 33.19
CA LEU A 594 1.84 20.36 34.64
C LEU A 594 2.88 21.43 35.01
N PHE A 595 3.99 21.55 34.26
CA PHE A 595 5.15 22.34 34.69
C PHE A 595 5.75 23.29 33.65
N LEU A 596 5.66 23.01 32.34
CA LEU A 596 6.35 23.81 31.31
C LEU A 596 5.44 24.88 30.68
N THR A 597 4.12 24.79 30.84
CA THR A 597 3.13 25.75 30.31
C THR A 597 3.55 27.23 30.38
N PRO A 598 3.98 27.81 31.53
CA PRO A 598 4.39 29.22 31.59
C PRO A 598 5.69 29.52 30.83
N TYR A 599 6.59 28.54 30.66
CA TYR A 599 7.86 28.72 29.95
C TYR A 599 7.69 28.78 28.42
N PHE A 600 6.54 28.35 27.88
CA PHE A 600 6.27 28.47 26.45
C PHE A 600 5.95 29.91 25.99
N TYR A 601 5.79 30.88 26.91
CA TYR A 601 5.45 32.28 26.59
C TYR A 601 6.36 32.90 25.53
N PHE A 602 7.69 32.86 25.76
CA PHE A 602 8.71 33.49 24.90
C PHE A 602 9.05 32.70 23.63
N LEU A 603 8.32 31.63 23.31
CA LEU A 603 8.66 30.75 22.18
C LEU A 603 8.24 31.38 20.84
N PRO A 604 9.16 31.69 19.90
CA PRO A 604 8.81 32.36 18.64
C PRO A 604 8.01 31.47 17.69
N LYS A 605 6.85 31.94 17.22
CA LYS A 605 5.99 31.25 16.23
C LYS A 605 6.74 30.97 14.92
N GLY A 606 7.51 31.95 14.43
CA GLY A 606 8.32 31.79 13.22
C GLY A 606 9.36 30.66 13.29
N VAL A 607 9.84 30.29 14.49
CA VAL A 607 10.79 29.16 14.66
C VAL A 607 10.06 27.81 14.68
N LEU A 608 8.83 27.76 15.21
CA LEU A 608 7.95 26.59 15.06
C LEU A 608 7.59 26.35 13.60
N SER A 609 7.30 27.41 12.85
CA SER A 609 7.02 27.34 11.41
C SER A 609 8.25 26.90 10.60
N ALA A 610 9.42 27.49 10.83
CA ALA A 610 10.68 27.03 10.25
C ALA A 610 10.96 25.54 10.51
N MET A 611 10.67 25.07 11.74
CA MET A 611 10.74 23.66 12.11
C MET A 611 9.81 22.78 11.26
N ILE A 612 8.56 23.20 11.04
CA ILE A 612 7.60 22.50 10.16
C ILE A 612 8.05 22.55 8.70
N SER A 613 8.58 23.67 8.21
CA SER A 613 9.09 23.81 6.84
C SER A 613 10.24 22.85 6.52
N VAL A 614 11.09 22.51 7.49
CA VAL A 614 12.09 21.44 7.32
C VAL A 614 11.46 20.05 7.22
N VAL A 615 10.34 19.80 7.93
CA VAL A 615 9.56 18.57 7.75
C VAL A 615 8.96 18.52 6.35
N ALA A 616 8.33 19.62 5.91
CA ALA A 616 7.69 19.77 4.62
C ALA A 616 8.69 19.57 3.45
N TYR A 617 9.86 20.20 3.51
CA TYR A 617 10.96 19.95 2.58
C TYR A 617 11.33 18.47 2.51
N SER A 618 11.40 17.77 3.67
CA SER A 618 11.70 16.34 3.69
C SER A 618 10.62 15.47 3.06
N LEU A 619 9.36 15.92 2.96
CA LEU A 619 8.30 15.24 2.21
C LEU A 619 8.56 15.34 0.70
N ILE A 620 8.90 16.54 0.23
CA ILE A 620 9.20 16.83 -1.18
C ILE A 620 10.43 16.04 -1.66
N GLU A 621 11.44 15.86 -0.79
CA GLU A 621 12.69 15.14 -1.11
C GLU A 621 12.49 13.68 -1.56
N GLU A 622 11.37 13.02 -1.25
CA GLU A 622 11.08 11.65 -1.74
C GLU A 622 10.47 11.58 -3.14
N ALA A 623 9.92 12.69 -3.66
CA ALA A 623 9.23 12.69 -4.95
C ALA A 623 10.13 12.37 -6.16
N PRO A 624 11.34 12.96 -6.31
CA PRO A 624 12.12 12.84 -7.54
C PRO A 624 12.56 11.40 -7.86
N HIS A 625 12.82 10.58 -6.84
CA HIS A 625 13.21 9.17 -7.02
C HIS A 625 12.10 8.36 -7.70
N ASP A 626 10.88 8.46 -7.18
CA ASP A 626 9.75 7.67 -7.68
C ASP A 626 9.24 8.23 -9.03
N ILE A 627 9.33 9.55 -9.25
CA ILE A 627 9.12 10.17 -10.57
C ILE A 627 10.10 9.58 -11.59
N ALA A 628 11.39 9.53 -11.28
CA ALA A 628 12.42 8.98 -12.16
C ALA A 628 12.21 7.47 -12.42
N PHE A 629 11.73 6.71 -11.43
CA PHE A 629 11.35 5.31 -11.59
C PHE A 629 10.18 5.15 -12.57
N PHE A 630 9.06 5.86 -12.37
CA PHE A 630 7.90 5.77 -13.26
C PHE A 630 8.21 6.28 -14.67
N TRP A 631 9.05 7.30 -14.82
CA TRP A 631 9.54 7.78 -16.11
C TRP A 631 10.39 6.72 -16.83
N ARG A 632 11.32 6.08 -16.12
CA ARG A 632 12.18 5.02 -16.68
C ARG A 632 11.41 3.83 -17.21
N ILE A 633 10.29 3.46 -16.58
CA ILE A 633 9.41 2.36 -17.04
C ILE A 633 8.32 2.81 -18.02
N ARG A 634 8.32 4.09 -18.46
CA ARG A 634 7.29 4.71 -19.32
C ARG A 634 5.86 4.60 -18.74
N GLY A 635 5.74 4.67 -17.41
CA GLY A 635 4.48 4.60 -16.66
C GLY A 635 3.66 5.89 -16.73
N TRP A 636 3.25 6.28 -17.94
CA TRP A 636 2.55 7.55 -18.18
C TRP A 636 1.23 7.68 -17.43
N SER A 637 0.51 6.57 -17.18
CA SER A 637 -0.77 6.59 -16.46
C SER A 637 -0.60 6.76 -14.94
N GLU A 638 0.54 6.36 -14.42
CA GLU A 638 0.98 6.46 -13.02
C GLU A 638 1.45 7.90 -12.76
N LEU A 639 2.32 8.42 -13.65
CA LEU A 639 2.75 9.82 -13.66
C LEU A 639 1.58 10.78 -13.81
N GLY A 640 0.65 10.50 -14.73
CA GLY A 640 -0.56 11.31 -14.94
C GLY A 640 -1.47 11.35 -13.71
N LEU A 641 -1.71 10.20 -13.06
CA LEU A 641 -2.49 10.14 -11.81
C LEU A 641 -1.80 10.94 -10.67
N MET A 642 -0.50 10.72 -10.50
CA MET A 642 0.32 11.39 -9.48
C MET A 642 0.36 12.92 -9.69
N LEU A 643 0.54 13.39 -10.93
CA LEU A 643 0.51 14.81 -11.30
C LEU A 643 -0.87 15.43 -11.11
N LEU A 644 -1.93 14.73 -11.51
CA LEU A 644 -3.31 15.21 -11.37
C LEU A 644 -3.70 15.40 -9.90
N ILE A 645 -3.33 14.46 -9.03
CA ILE A 645 -3.52 14.58 -7.57
C ILE A 645 -2.71 15.75 -7.01
N PHE A 646 -1.46 15.90 -7.46
CA PHE A 646 -0.58 16.97 -7.01
C PHE A 646 -1.16 18.35 -7.34
N VAL A 647 -1.58 18.56 -8.60
CA VAL A 647 -2.20 19.80 -9.05
C VAL A 647 -3.55 20.04 -8.36
N ALA A 648 -4.42 19.03 -8.27
CA ALA A 648 -5.74 19.19 -7.64
C ALA A 648 -5.65 19.55 -6.14
N THR A 649 -4.66 19.02 -5.42
CA THR A 649 -4.41 19.32 -4.00
C THR A 649 -3.88 20.74 -3.78
N ILE A 650 -3.13 21.30 -4.75
CA ILE A 650 -2.56 22.66 -4.67
C ILE A 650 -3.55 23.73 -5.16
N VAL A 651 -4.31 23.44 -6.23
CA VAL A 651 -5.23 24.40 -6.88
C VAL A 651 -6.57 24.53 -6.13
N TRP A 652 -7.06 23.44 -5.52
CA TRP A 652 -8.19 23.50 -4.61
C TRP A 652 -7.70 23.42 -3.16
N ASP A 653 -7.82 22.24 -2.53
CA ASP A 653 -7.62 22.03 -1.11
C ASP A 653 -7.12 20.62 -0.85
N ILE A 654 -6.48 20.38 0.30
CA ILE A 654 -6.16 19.03 0.80
C ILE A 654 -7.42 18.16 0.85
N LYS A 655 -8.52 18.67 1.43
CA LYS A 655 -9.82 17.97 1.55
C LYS A 655 -10.34 17.51 0.17
N ARG A 656 -10.27 18.37 -0.85
CA ARG A 656 -10.77 18.10 -2.22
C ARG A 656 -9.81 17.22 -3.03
N GLY A 657 -8.50 17.44 -2.92
CA GLY A 657 -7.46 16.66 -3.59
C GLY A 657 -7.47 15.18 -3.20
N ILE A 658 -7.67 14.88 -1.91
CA ILE A 658 -7.87 13.51 -1.40
C ILE A 658 -9.10 12.88 -2.07
N ALA A 659 -10.26 13.54 -1.99
CA ALA A 659 -11.52 13.02 -2.52
C ALA A 659 -11.44 12.72 -4.03
N ILE A 660 -10.85 13.65 -4.82
CA ILE A 660 -10.62 13.47 -6.26
C ILE A 660 -9.67 12.29 -6.51
N GLY A 661 -8.51 12.24 -5.82
CA GLY A 661 -7.52 11.19 -6.00
C GLY A 661 -8.01 9.79 -5.64
N ILE A 662 -8.86 9.67 -4.61
CA ILE A 662 -9.48 8.41 -4.20
C ILE A 662 -10.60 8.03 -5.18
N GLY A 663 -11.47 8.97 -5.57
CA GLY A 663 -12.52 8.72 -6.57
C GLY A 663 -11.96 8.25 -7.90
N LEU A 664 -10.85 8.86 -8.36
CA LEU A 664 -10.12 8.43 -9.56
C LEU A 664 -9.41 7.08 -9.38
N SER A 665 -8.90 6.77 -8.19
CA SER A 665 -8.28 5.46 -7.90
C SER A 665 -9.33 4.34 -7.88
N LEU A 666 -10.48 4.57 -7.25
CA LEU A 666 -11.65 3.68 -7.31
C LEU A 666 -12.11 3.48 -8.76
N LEU A 667 -12.34 4.57 -9.50
CA LEU A 667 -12.79 4.51 -10.89
C LEU A 667 -11.80 3.78 -11.80
N ARG A 668 -10.49 3.93 -11.56
CA ARG A 668 -9.44 3.19 -12.27
C ARG A 668 -9.48 1.69 -11.96
N VAL A 669 -9.72 1.29 -10.71
CA VAL A 669 -9.89 -0.12 -10.32
C VAL A 669 -11.17 -0.70 -10.91
N VAL A 670 -12.31 0.00 -10.83
CA VAL A 670 -13.58 -0.42 -11.44
C VAL A 670 -13.42 -0.61 -12.95
N ARG A 671 -12.84 0.38 -13.67
CA ARG A 671 -12.55 0.31 -15.11
C ARG A 671 -11.56 -0.80 -15.49
N HIS A 672 -10.77 -1.33 -14.54
CA HIS A 672 -9.93 -2.50 -14.75
C HIS A 672 -10.73 -3.79 -14.59
N SER A 673 -11.56 -3.87 -13.54
CA SER A 673 -12.39 -5.05 -13.21
C SER A 673 -13.55 -5.29 -14.19
N THR A 674 -14.03 -4.25 -14.87
CA THR A 674 -15.12 -4.36 -15.87
C THR A 674 -14.67 -4.92 -17.22
N ARG A 675 -13.37 -4.97 -17.53
CA ARG A 675 -12.83 -5.29 -18.87
C ARG A 675 -12.45 -6.77 -19.01
N PRO A 676 -13.23 -7.62 -19.71
CA PRO A 676 -12.94 -9.05 -19.81
C PRO A 676 -11.80 -9.35 -20.80
N ARG A 677 -10.71 -9.94 -20.31
CA ARG A 677 -9.54 -10.35 -21.10
C ARG A 677 -9.72 -11.69 -21.81
N ILE A 678 -10.82 -11.85 -22.55
CA ILE A 678 -11.01 -12.94 -23.51
C ILE A 678 -9.77 -13.08 -24.41
N GLN A 679 -9.38 -14.32 -24.74
CA GLN A 679 -8.36 -14.64 -25.73
C GLN A 679 -8.94 -15.60 -26.78
N ILE A 680 -8.59 -15.41 -28.04
CA ILE A 680 -8.88 -16.41 -29.08
C ILE A 680 -7.75 -17.44 -29.04
N LEU A 681 -8.07 -18.73 -29.06
CA LEU A 681 -7.05 -19.77 -29.18
C LEU A 681 -6.97 -20.32 -30.60
N GLY A 682 -5.74 -20.47 -31.10
CA GLY A 682 -5.42 -21.25 -32.30
C GLY A 682 -4.47 -22.41 -31.94
N ARG A 683 -4.41 -23.44 -32.78
CA ARG A 683 -3.56 -24.63 -32.59
C ARG A 683 -2.15 -24.35 -33.08
N VAL A 684 -1.11 -24.67 -32.33
CA VAL A 684 0.27 -24.51 -32.82
C VAL A 684 0.61 -25.63 -33.83
N PRO A 685 1.10 -25.30 -35.05
CA PRO A 685 1.45 -26.28 -36.09
C PRO A 685 2.33 -27.42 -35.57
N GLY A 686 2.08 -28.63 -36.07
CA GLY A 686 2.82 -29.84 -35.67
C GLY A 686 2.57 -30.32 -34.23
N THR A 687 1.68 -29.67 -33.47
CA THR A 687 1.29 -30.11 -32.12
C THR A 687 -0.22 -30.36 -32.04
N SER A 688 -0.63 -31.32 -31.20
CA SER A 688 -2.02 -31.74 -31.11
C SER A 688 -2.79 -31.19 -29.91
N ASP A 689 -2.10 -30.68 -28.88
CA ASP A 689 -2.70 -30.19 -27.62
C ASP A 689 -2.17 -28.79 -27.18
N ARG A 690 -1.28 -28.15 -27.96
CA ARG A 690 -0.81 -26.79 -27.65
C ARG A 690 -1.67 -25.75 -28.37
N PHE A 691 -2.25 -24.86 -27.58
CA PHE A 691 -3.10 -23.77 -28.04
C PHE A 691 -2.58 -22.43 -27.50
N GLU A 692 -2.38 -21.46 -28.39
CA GLU A 692 -1.79 -20.15 -28.10
C GLU A 692 -2.72 -19.01 -28.53
N ASN A 693 -2.46 -17.79 -28.06
CA ASN A 693 -3.35 -16.64 -28.32
C ASN A 693 -3.19 -16.08 -29.74
N ALA A 694 -4.19 -16.33 -30.58
CA ALA A 694 -4.22 -15.92 -31.99
C ALA A 694 -4.36 -14.40 -32.20
N GLU A 695 -4.75 -13.61 -31.19
CA GLU A 695 -4.73 -12.14 -31.27
C GLU A 695 -3.31 -11.54 -31.06
N VAL A 696 -2.34 -12.32 -30.57
CA VAL A 696 -0.99 -11.83 -30.24
C VAL A 696 0.05 -12.25 -31.28
N GLU A 697 0.05 -13.52 -31.68
CA GLU A 697 1.04 -14.07 -32.62
C GLU A 697 0.34 -14.94 -33.68
N PRO A 698 -0.35 -14.33 -34.67
CA PRO A 698 -1.14 -15.06 -35.66
C PRO A 698 -0.31 -16.01 -36.53
N SER A 699 0.99 -15.75 -36.63
CA SER A 699 1.97 -16.49 -37.44
C SER A 699 2.34 -17.87 -36.86
N LEU A 700 2.08 -18.11 -35.57
CA LEU A 700 2.40 -19.37 -34.88
C LEU A 700 1.19 -20.28 -34.66
N VAL A 701 0.02 -19.97 -35.23
CA VAL A 701 -1.22 -20.73 -35.00
C VAL A 701 -2.06 -20.98 -36.25
N GLU A 702 -2.61 -22.18 -36.32
CA GLU A 702 -3.66 -22.58 -37.25
C GLU A 702 -5.04 -22.32 -36.60
N PHE A 703 -5.95 -21.72 -37.35
CA PHE A 703 -7.38 -21.76 -37.03
C PHE A 703 -7.97 -23.10 -37.49
N ILE A 704 -8.93 -23.61 -36.73
CA ILE A 704 -9.66 -24.84 -37.08
C ILE A 704 -10.99 -24.44 -37.73
N GLU A 705 -11.26 -24.97 -38.92
CA GLU A 705 -12.48 -24.69 -39.67
C GLU A 705 -13.72 -25.10 -38.87
N GLY A 706 -14.81 -24.33 -38.99
CA GLY A 706 -16.04 -24.52 -38.19
C GLY A 706 -15.95 -24.10 -36.71
N CYS A 707 -14.75 -23.97 -36.14
CA CYS A 707 -14.53 -23.88 -34.69
C CYS A 707 -14.02 -22.50 -34.23
N LEU A 708 -14.65 -21.94 -33.20
CA LEU A 708 -14.20 -20.74 -32.48
C LEU A 708 -13.83 -21.11 -31.03
N ILE A 709 -12.53 -21.12 -30.74
CA ILE A 709 -12.01 -21.46 -29.40
C ILE A 709 -11.77 -20.17 -28.60
N VAL A 710 -12.44 -20.05 -27.46
CA VAL A 710 -12.51 -18.84 -26.65
C VAL A 710 -12.06 -19.12 -25.22
N LYS A 711 -10.95 -18.50 -24.80
CA LYS A 711 -10.43 -18.63 -23.43
C LYS A 711 -10.85 -17.45 -22.56
N VAL A 712 -11.35 -17.78 -21.37
CA VAL A 712 -11.75 -16.82 -20.34
C VAL A 712 -10.79 -16.94 -19.14
N PRO A 713 -9.75 -16.09 -19.06
CA PRO A 713 -8.68 -16.21 -18.07
C PRO A 713 -8.98 -15.50 -16.72
N GLU A 714 -10.19 -14.96 -16.54
CA GLU A 714 -10.58 -14.12 -15.40
C GLU A 714 -11.93 -14.58 -14.81
N PRO A 715 -12.23 -14.25 -13.53
CA PRO A 715 -13.54 -14.48 -12.94
C PRO A 715 -14.65 -13.76 -13.71
N LEU A 716 -15.86 -14.32 -13.69
CA LEU A 716 -17.03 -13.72 -14.32
C LEU A 716 -17.97 -13.14 -13.27
N HIS A 717 -18.31 -11.87 -13.43
CA HIS A 717 -19.18 -11.12 -12.54
C HIS A 717 -20.06 -10.14 -13.32
N PHE A 718 -21.16 -9.68 -12.74
CA PHE A 718 -22.13 -8.79 -13.38
C PHE A 718 -21.49 -7.59 -14.12
N ALA A 719 -20.38 -7.09 -13.60
CA ALA A 719 -19.65 -5.93 -14.12
C ALA A 719 -18.77 -6.20 -15.36
N ASN A 720 -18.56 -7.47 -15.77
CA ASN A 720 -17.75 -7.83 -16.94
C ASN A 720 -18.46 -8.74 -17.96
N THR A 721 -19.56 -9.40 -17.60
CA THR A 721 -20.31 -10.29 -18.51
C THR A 721 -21.06 -9.55 -19.62
N GLY A 722 -21.44 -8.28 -19.41
CA GLY A 722 -21.99 -7.42 -20.48
C GLY A 722 -20.97 -7.15 -21.61
N ASP A 723 -19.73 -6.79 -21.24
CA ASP A 723 -18.64 -6.61 -22.21
C ASP A 723 -18.21 -7.94 -22.85
N LEU A 724 -18.33 -9.06 -22.14
CA LEU A 724 -18.08 -10.41 -22.67
C LEU A 724 -19.00 -10.69 -23.87
N ARG A 725 -20.31 -10.45 -23.74
CA ARG A 725 -21.28 -10.60 -24.84
C ARG A 725 -20.92 -9.72 -26.06
N ASN A 726 -20.59 -8.45 -25.81
CA ASN A 726 -20.24 -7.49 -26.85
C ASN A 726 -18.89 -7.77 -27.54
N ARG A 727 -17.96 -8.44 -26.85
CA ARG A 727 -16.67 -8.86 -27.43
C ARG A 727 -16.80 -10.21 -28.15
N LEU A 728 -17.56 -11.17 -27.62
CA LEU A 728 -17.92 -12.41 -28.31
C LEU A 728 -18.58 -12.15 -29.67
N LYS A 729 -19.55 -11.23 -29.75
CA LYS A 729 -20.18 -10.90 -31.04
C LYS A 729 -19.17 -10.38 -32.08
N ARG A 730 -18.18 -9.57 -31.68
CA ARG A 730 -17.13 -9.10 -32.60
C ARG A 730 -16.15 -10.20 -33.01
N LEU A 731 -15.90 -11.18 -32.12
CA LEU A 731 -15.18 -12.41 -32.47
C LEU A 731 -15.96 -13.23 -33.50
N GLU A 732 -17.28 -13.36 -33.34
CA GLU A 732 -18.13 -14.05 -34.31
C GLU A 732 -18.18 -13.36 -35.69
N ASP A 733 -18.38 -12.04 -35.72
CA ASP A 733 -18.65 -11.29 -36.95
C ASP A 733 -17.39 -10.90 -37.73
N HIS A 734 -16.23 -10.81 -37.05
CA HIS A 734 -14.97 -10.33 -37.66
C HIS A 734 -13.72 -11.18 -37.32
N GLY A 735 -13.81 -12.17 -36.43
CA GLY A 735 -12.66 -12.96 -36.00
C GLY A 735 -11.65 -12.24 -35.09
N THR A 736 -11.93 -11.02 -34.62
CA THR A 736 -11.04 -10.27 -33.72
C THR A 736 -11.78 -9.33 -32.76
N GLY A 737 -11.33 -9.25 -31.51
CA GLY A 737 -11.89 -8.34 -30.51
C GLY A 737 -11.56 -6.87 -30.76
N ALA A 738 -10.66 -6.58 -31.70
CA ALA A 738 -10.21 -5.23 -32.06
C ALA A 738 -11.11 -4.52 -33.10
N ALA A 739 -11.99 -5.26 -33.80
CA ALA A 739 -12.85 -4.70 -34.83
C ALA A 739 -13.81 -3.63 -34.29
N HIS A 740 -14.11 -2.64 -35.13
CA HIS A 740 -15.05 -1.56 -34.83
C HIS A 740 -16.51 -2.07 -34.94
N PRO A 741 -17.41 -1.81 -33.97
CA PRO A 741 -18.76 -2.38 -33.96
C PRO A 741 -19.68 -2.03 -35.15
N ALA A 742 -19.33 -1.00 -35.93
CA ALA A 742 -20.08 -0.61 -37.14
C ALA A 742 -19.49 -1.19 -38.44
N LEU A 743 -18.45 -2.02 -38.37
CA LEU A 743 -17.98 -2.80 -39.52
C LEU A 743 -19.06 -3.83 -39.87
N PRO A 744 -19.41 -4.05 -41.16
CA PRO A 744 -20.27 -5.17 -41.55
C PRO A 744 -19.66 -6.52 -41.15
N ARG A 745 -20.48 -7.56 -41.07
CA ARG A 745 -20.00 -8.93 -40.84
C ARG A 745 -19.06 -9.35 -41.98
N VAL A 746 -17.86 -9.81 -41.64
CA VAL A 746 -16.82 -10.25 -42.59
C VAL A 746 -16.61 -11.78 -42.52
N ARG A 747 -16.82 -12.40 -41.36
CA ARG A 747 -16.63 -13.85 -41.14
C ARG A 747 -17.93 -14.61 -41.43
N ASN A 748 -17.90 -15.58 -42.35
CA ASN A 748 -19.07 -16.40 -42.69
C ASN A 748 -19.65 -17.13 -41.46
N LYS A 749 -20.95 -17.47 -41.50
CA LYS A 749 -21.62 -18.19 -40.40
C LYS A 749 -21.02 -19.58 -40.18
N GLU A 750 -20.61 -20.27 -41.24
CA GLU A 750 -20.01 -21.60 -41.16
C GLU A 750 -18.75 -21.66 -40.28
N HIS A 751 -18.00 -20.55 -40.16
CA HIS A 751 -16.77 -20.51 -39.36
C HIS A 751 -17.02 -20.52 -37.84
N ASN A 752 -18.29 -20.51 -37.42
CA ASN A 752 -18.72 -20.44 -36.02
C ASN A 752 -19.74 -21.55 -35.66
N GLN A 753 -19.77 -22.68 -36.40
CA GLN A 753 -20.69 -23.80 -36.12
C GLN A 753 -20.49 -24.39 -34.72
N ASN A 754 -19.25 -24.38 -34.23
CA ASN A 754 -18.86 -24.88 -32.92
C ASN A 754 -18.14 -23.79 -32.12
N VAL A 755 -18.53 -23.58 -30.87
CA VAL A 755 -17.88 -22.64 -29.94
C VAL A 755 -17.36 -23.41 -28.73
N ILE A 756 -16.06 -23.26 -28.43
CA ILE A 756 -15.39 -23.99 -27.36
C ILE A 756 -14.89 -22.98 -26.31
N PHE A 757 -15.47 -23.01 -25.11
CA PHE A 757 -15.11 -22.14 -24.00
C PHE A 757 -14.08 -22.80 -23.07
N ASP A 758 -12.86 -22.26 -23.03
CA ASP A 758 -11.83 -22.62 -22.04
C ASP A 758 -12.02 -21.80 -20.76
N MET A 759 -12.60 -22.46 -19.76
CA MET A 759 -13.06 -21.87 -18.49
C MET A 759 -12.00 -21.93 -17.38
N HIS A 760 -10.77 -22.39 -17.68
CA HIS A 760 -9.72 -22.63 -16.69
C HIS A 760 -9.41 -21.43 -15.77
N GLY A 761 -9.55 -20.19 -16.26
CA GLY A 761 -9.31 -18.97 -15.47
C GLY A 761 -10.52 -18.41 -14.73
N VAL A 762 -11.71 -18.98 -14.93
CA VAL A 762 -12.95 -18.53 -14.28
C VAL A 762 -13.01 -19.11 -12.86
N THR A 763 -12.22 -18.53 -11.94
CA THR A 763 -12.10 -19.04 -10.56
C THR A 763 -13.35 -18.80 -9.71
N SER A 764 -14.20 -17.85 -10.10
CA SER A 764 -15.53 -17.64 -9.53
C SER A 764 -16.51 -17.10 -10.58
N LEU A 765 -17.80 -17.33 -10.32
CA LEU A 765 -18.94 -16.87 -11.10
C LEU A 765 -19.99 -16.32 -10.12
N ASP A 766 -20.57 -15.14 -10.37
CA ASP A 766 -21.74 -14.65 -9.61
C ASP A 766 -23.07 -14.98 -10.32
N GLY A 767 -24.20 -14.84 -9.63
CA GLY A 767 -25.51 -15.25 -10.15
C GLY A 767 -25.96 -14.47 -11.40
N ALA A 768 -25.69 -13.16 -11.44
CA ALA A 768 -26.02 -12.33 -12.60
C ALA A 768 -25.09 -12.62 -13.79
N GLY A 769 -23.81 -12.92 -13.53
CA GLY A 769 -22.87 -13.40 -14.54
C GLY A 769 -23.24 -14.77 -15.09
N ALA A 770 -23.77 -15.67 -14.24
CA ALA A 770 -24.32 -16.96 -14.68
C ALA A 770 -25.54 -16.77 -15.58
N GLN A 771 -26.46 -15.85 -15.24
CA GLN A 771 -27.61 -15.52 -16.09
C GLN A 771 -27.18 -14.97 -17.46
N VAL A 772 -26.27 -13.99 -17.51
CA VAL A 772 -25.78 -13.44 -18.79
C VAL A 772 -25.03 -14.51 -19.61
N LEU A 773 -24.34 -15.44 -18.96
CA LEU A 773 -23.71 -16.57 -19.66
C LEU A 773 -24.75 -17.58 -20.20
N TYR A 774 -25.82 -17.85 -19.44
CA TYR A 774 -26.98 -18.63 -19.90
C TYR A 774 -27.63 -17.99 -21.13
N GLU A 775 -27.88 -16.68 -21.11
CA GLU A 775 -28.43 -15.93 -22.26
C GLU A 775 -27.52 -15.98 -23.50
N ILE A 776 -26.19 -15.97 -23.31
CA ILE A 776 -25.20 -16.17 -24.38
C ILE A 776 -25.30 -17.60 -24.95
N VAL A 777 -25.37 -18.62 -24.08
CA VAL A 777 -25.43 -20.04 -24.50
C VAL A 777 -26.75 -20.37 -25.19
N SER A 778 -27.89 -19.93 -24.64
CA SER A 778 -29.21 -20.08 -25.28
C SER A 778 -29.20 -19.47 -26.68
N SER A 779 -28.67 -18.25 -26.81
CA SER A 779 -28.55 -17.58 -28.11
C SER A 779 -27.61 -18.31 -29.09
N TYR A 780 -26.65 -19.13 -28.66
CA TYR A 780 -25.91 -20.03 -29.56
C TYR A 780 -26.75 -21.23 -29.98
N VAL A 781 -27.39 -21.92 -29.04
CA VAL A 781 -28.17 -23.14 -29.30
C VAL A 781 -29.41 -22.86 -30.17
N GLU A 782 -30.10 -21.74 -29.94
CA GLU A 782 -31.16 -21.20 -30.80
C GLU A 782 -30.71 -20.95 -32.25
N ARG A 783 -29.42 -20.68 -32.46
CA ARG A 783 -28.82 -20.48 -33.79
C ARG A 783 -28.25 -21.77 -34.40
N GLY A 784 -28.44 -22.93 -33.75
CA GLY A 784 -27.89 -24.22 -34.18
C GLY A 784 -26.36 -24.34 -33.98
N VAL A 785 -25.76 -23.47 -33.15
CA VAL A 785 -24.32 -23.50 -32.84
C VAL A 785 -24.09 -24.41 -31.64
N ARG A 786 -23.20 -25.40 -31.79
CA ARG A 786 -22.81 -26.31 -30.70
C ARG A 786 -21.88 -25.60 -29.73
N VAL A 787 -22.10 -25.78 -28.42
CA VAL A 787 -21.33 -25.11 -27.36
C VAL A 787 -20.68 -26.13 -26.44
N PHE A 788 -19.35 -26.14 -26.39
CA PHE A 788 -18.55 -27.02 -25.54
C PHE A 788 -17.84 -26.20 -24.46
N PHE A 789 -17.74 -26.75 -23.26
CA PHE A 789 -17.02 -26.15 -22.14
C PHE A 789 -15.85 -27.04 -21.74
N CYS A 790 -14.62 -26.52 -21.76
CA CYS A 790 -13.44 -27.25 -21.30
C CYS A 790 -12.79 -26.62 -20.06
N ARG A 791 -12.22 -27.46 -19.20
CA ARG A 791 -11.48 -27.07 -17.98
C ARG A 791 -12.31 -26.24 -16.98
N VAL A 792 -13.61 -26.50 -16.86
CA VAL A 792 -14.49 -25.87 -15.87
C VAL A 792 -14.01 -26.21 -14.45
N PRO A 793 -13.73 -25.24 -13.56
CA PRO A 793 -13.24 -25.53 -12.21
C PRO A 793 -14.24 -26.32 -11.34
N THR A 794 -13.89 -27.57 -11.04
CA THR A 794 -14.72 -28.55 -10.29
C THR A 794 -14.51 -28.50 -8.76
N GLY A 795 -14.11 -27.35 -8.23
CA GLY A 795 -13.77 -27.19 -6.81
C GLY A 795 -14.95 -27.49 -5.88
N LYS A 796 -14.77 -28.46 -4.96
CA LYS A 796 -15.81 -28.93 -4.03
C LYS A 796 -16.32 -27.77 -3.13
N GLY A 797 -17.57 -27.37 -3.37
CA GLY A 797 -18.28 -26.23 -2.78
C GLY A 797 -19.33 -25.69 -3.76
N ARG A 798 -19.85 -24.48 -3.54
CA ARG A 798 -20.74 -23.75 -4.48
C ARG A 798 -19.94 -23.17 -5.67
N GLY A 799 -19.15 -24.03 -6.33
CA GLY A 799 -18.21 -23.67 -7.39
C GLY A 799 -18.87 -23.48 -8.76
N VAL A 800 -18.06 -23.13 -9.77
CA VAL A 800 -18.55 -22.77 -11.11
C VAL A 800 -19.36 -23.91 -11.75
N LYS A 801 -18.92 -25.18 -11.65
CA LYS A 801 -19.72 -26.32 -12.17
C LYS A 801 -21.11 -26.42 -11.51
N ALA A 802 -21.20 -26.26 -10.19
CA ALA A 802 -22.47 -26.30 -9.45
C ALA A 802 -23.40 -25.13 -9.82
N LEU A 803 -22.85 -23.96 -10.16
CA LEU A 803 -23.62 -22.84 -10.69
C LEU A 803 -24.09 -23.08 -12.13
N PHE A 804 -23.28 -23.73 -12.97
CA PHE A 804 -23.65 -24.16 -14.32
C PHE A 804 -24.77 -25.21 -14.33
N GLU A 805 -24.73 -26.15 -13.37
CA GLU A 805 -25.79 -27.13 -13.12
C GLU A 805 -27.07 -26.42 -12.66
N ALA A 806 -26.99 -25.60 -11.61
CA ALA A 806 -28.15 -24.92 -11.01
C ALA A 806 -28.76 -23.81 -11.90
N SER A 807 -28.06 -23.36 -12.94
CA SER A 807 -28.58 -22.43 -13.95
C SER A 807 -29.05 -23.13 -15.24
N GLY A 808 -28.98 -24.46 -15.31
CA GLY A 808 -29.40 -25.21 -16.50
C GLY A 808 -28.47 -25.11 -17.72
N ILE A 809 -27.32 -24.42 -17.61
CA ILE A 809 -26.34 -24.30 -18.72
C ILE A 809 -25.85 -25.69 -19.16
N VAL A 810 -25.68 -26.63 -18.22
CA VAL A 810 -25.28 -28.01 -18.54
C VAL A 810 -26.33 -28.73 -19.41
N GLU A 811 -27.62 -28.56 -19.10
CA GLU A 811 -28.71 -29.17 -19.85
C GLU A 811 -28.86 -28.53 -21.23
N LEU A 812 -28.81 -27.20 -21.31
CA LEU A 812 -28.92 -26.43 -22.55
C LEU A 812 -27.82 -26.77 -23.57
N CYS A 813 -26.63 -27.15 -23.10
CA CYS A 813 -25.53 -27.63 -23.97
C CYS A 813 -25.66 -29.10 -24.41
N GLY A 814 -26.74 -29.82 -24.08
CA GLY A 814 -26.84 -31.26 -24.36
C GLY A 814 -26.17 -32.16 -23.32
N GLY A 815 -26.09 -31.70 -22.06
CA GLY A 815 -25.63 -32.48 -20.91
C GLY A 815 -24.11 -32.53 -20.73
N GLU A 816 -23.67 -33.34 -19.75
CA GLU A 816 -22.24 -33.43 -19.35
C GLU A 816 -21.28 -33.86 -20.48
N ARG A 817 -21.79 -34.43 -21.59
CA ARG A 817 -20.96 -34.78 -22.76
C ARG A 817 -20.23 -33.59 -23.38
N HIS A 818 -20.81 -32.40 -23.24
CA HIS A 818 -20.21 -31.14 -23.70
C HIS A 818 -19.22 -30.52 -22.70
N PHE A 819 -18.98 -31.17 -21.55
CA PHE A 819 -18.11 -30.69 -20.46
C PHE A 819 -16.86 -31.58 -20.34
N VAL A 820 -15.72 -31.05 -20.77
CA VAL A 820 -14.50 -31.85 -21.00
C VAL A 820 -13.24 -31.30 -20.32
N ASN A 821 -12.21 -32.14 -20.19
CA ASN A 821 -10.99 -31.81 -19.44
C ASN A 821 -9.91 -31.07 -20.25
N SER A 822 -10.01 -30.97 -21.58
CA SER A 822 -9.06 -30.22 -22.43
C SER A 822 -9.71 -29.65 -23.68
N VAL A 823 -9.05 -28.66 -24.30
CA VAL A 823 -9.47 -28.09 -25.60
C VAL A 823 -9.43 -29.15 -26.70
N GLN A 824 -8.40 -30.00 -26.72
CA GLN A 824 -8.32 -31.12 -27.66
C GLN A 824 -9.49 -32.10 -27.51
N ALA A 825 -9.95 -32.38 -26.28
CA ALA A 825 -11.12 -33.23 -26.06
C ALA A 825 -12.40 -32.60 -26.64
N ALA A 826 -12.58 -31.28 -26.51
CA ALA A 826 -13.73 -30.57 -27.10
C ALA A 826 -13.70 -30.65 -28.63
N LEU A 827 -12.53 -30.49 -29.24
CA LEU A 827 -12.37 -30.60 -30.70
C LEU A 827 -12.71 -32.01 -31.21
N ARG A 828 -12.25 -33.06 -30.53
CA ARG A 828 -12.65 -34.44 -30.89
C ARG A 828 -14.15 -34.66 -30.77
N MET A 829 -14.82 -34.04 -29.78
CA MET A 829 -16.29 -34.10 -29.70
C MET A 829 -16.95 -33.37 -30.88
N THR A 830 -16.43 -32.20 -31.31
CA THR A 830 -16.95 -31.52 -32.51
C THR A 830 -16.80 -32.36 -33.79
N GLU A 831 -15.67 -33.06 -33.95
CA GLU A 831 -15.40 -33.97 -35.08
C GLU A 831 -16.33 -35.19 -35.05
N ILE A 832 -16.56 -35.79 -33.87
CA ILE A 832 -17.48 -36.92 -33.70
C ILE A 832 -18.93 -36.52 -34.03
N GLU A 833 -19.38 -35.35 -33.59
CA GLU A 833 -20.75 -34.90 -33.85
C GLU A 833 -20.99 -34.41 -35.28
N SER A 834 -19.98 -33.87 -35.98
CA SER A 834 -20.12 -33.59 -37.43
C SER A 834 -20.23 -34.88 -38.23
N LEU A 835 -19.35 -35.86 -37.97
CA LEU A 835 -19.42 -37.20 -38.60
C LEU A 835 -20.75 -37.91 -38.29
N THR A 836 -21.30 -37.73 -37.09
CA THR A 836 -22.60 -38.31 -36.70
C THR A 836 -23.77 -37.64 -37.43
N GLN A 837 -23.70 -36.33 -37.70
CA GLN A 837 -24.68 -35.65 -38.56
C GLN A 837 -24.57 -36.09 -40.03
N GLU A 838 -23.36 -36.21 -40.57
CA GLU A 838 -23.13 -36.66 -41.95
C GLU A 838 -23.66 -38.09 -42.16
N LEU A 839 -23.31 -39.02 -41.26
CA LEU A 839 -23.82 -40.40 -41.27
C LEU A 839 -25.34 -40.50 -40.98
N GLY A 840 -25.91 -39.50 -40.30
CA GLY A 840 -27.35 -39.39 -40.04
C GLY A 840 -28.13 -38.81 -41.23
N ALA A 841 -27.53 -37.93 -42.02
CA ALA A 841 -28.12 -37.34 -43.23
C ALA A 841 -27.94 -38.23 -44.48
N ALA A 842 -27.04 -39.20 -44.44
CA ALA A 842 -26.84 -40.24 -45.46
C ALA A 842 -27.73 -41.49 -45.27
N ARG A 843 -28.82 -41.37 -44.50
CA ARG A 843 -29.78 -42.44 -44.17
C ARG A 843 -31.23 -41.97 -44.32
#